data_AF-A0AAC8Q5M6-F1
#
_entry.id   AF-A0AAC8Q5M6-F1
#
_cell.length_a   1.000
_cell.length_b   1.000
_cell.length_c   1.000
_cell.angle_alpha   90.00
_cell.angle_beta   90.00
_cell.angle_gamma   90.00
#
_symmetry.space_group_name_H-M   'P 1'
#
loop_
_entity.id
_entity.type
_entity.pdbx_description
1 polymer ?
#
loop_
_entity_poly.entity_id
_entity_poly.type
_entity_poly.pdbx_seq_one_letter_code
_entity_poly.pdbx_strand_id
1 'polypeptide(L)'
;MSNENAIVGLNIRKEANGRSAKLGLLPRGARIELGEHSPDGKWGRIKKVLSGEIAPVTKGGRVDPGASTGWVFLGELDAEPAEPEAFDSIVVPAKPRPIKAGELIGHVGEYQQYDDAQPVVKRGWRSLLHVEVFSGDNVPAFIGLSRNHAKTLPEGSGSLFVIESGARLVYPDKADTNLAPGEHVTLLDGSSKAGHWLKVSRVSAQVMERSKLGTFNKATNSYAKGGTWTGWFVGARADQRTRDEAEATRKGYTRREVLVPTGKPFWVERKAWSGGTQPAQLTQALPAWSAFPLQLKNTKAPDVSLTRVVSRAELERVPPQDRAVDPEGTHWWRLNVRITSNDPTHSMATEGWVCEKGLQKVSWQSPWAWPGFDFVEEGDVQPIDMWSSLQHRTGMAEPGEGVDFKARADKVDKSALVKKIYENIDQNKDGRLDAQELRQAIKQPLLAQSLSRLIARYESEWGGDMAKWNALDPLMIDGKPEWAAEKLRIDSLRWWPQMAAKLKGFPASPLAFHIHPIALVANFIGGTSTNLSEAEARVRAFLRMIRVGEGTEGVAGYARLFGGSSFIQDHGKTFADHPRILIKKGYNSSAAGAYQVMQYTWDDPGQVALRKKYGIKDFSPKSQDRYGVILIKHKRNALEEVKNNKIKEAIQKCNTEWASLPGSPYGQPTVNWDRAISEYNGYLEQELKGKSDLAIGKGDIDDLL
;
A
#
# COMPACT_ATOMS: atom_id res chain seq x y z
N MET A 1 14.92 -25.67 7.25
CA MET A 1 14.08 -26.68 7.93
C MET A 1 12.91 -25.93 8.53
N SER A 2 11.74 -26.04 7.91
CA SER A 2 10.51 -25.34 8.28
C SER A 2 10.03 -25.79 9.67
N ASN A 3 9.54 -24.83 10.45
CA ASN A 3 9.07 -24.99 11.83
C ASN A 3 7.66 -25.63 11.84
N GLU A 4 7.48 -26.76 11.17
CA GLU A 4 6.18 -27.29 10.74
C GLU A 4 5.35 -27.99 11.81
N ASN A 5 5.70 -27.89 13.11
CA ASN A 5 4.95 -28.59 14.16
C ASN A 5 4.96 -27.88 15.54
N ALA A 6 4.96 -26.54 15.57
CA ALA A 6 4.63 -25.80 16.78
C ALA A 6 3.10 -25.68 16.89
N ILE A 7 2.49 -26.21 17.96
CA ILE A 7 1.06 -26.03 18.21
C ILE A 7 0.83 -24.55 18.54
N VAL A 8 0.21 -23.82 17.62
CA VAL A 8 -0.14 -22.39 17.80
C VAL A 8 -1.50 -22.31 18.49
N GLY A 9 -1.56 -21.67 19.64
CA GLY A 9 -2.77 -21.56 20.44
C GLY A 9 -2.65 -20.54 21.58
N LEU A 10 -3.80 -20.22 22.19
CA LEU A 10 -3.91 -19.30 23.32
C LEU A 10 -3.39 -19.94 24.60
N ASN A 11 -2.60 -19.19 25.39
CA ASN A 11 -2.08 -19.72 26.65
C ASN A 11 -3.20 -19.78 27.71
N ILE A 12 -3.40 -20.97 28.25
CA ILE A 12 -4.22 -21.18 29.45
C ILE A 12 -3.30 -21.01 30.66
N ARG A 13 -3.69 -20.15 31.61
CA ARG A 13 -2.87 -19.76 32.75
C ARG A 13 -3.52 -20.10 34.08
N LYS A 14 -2.69 -20.27 35.11
CA LYS A 14 -3.15 -20.60 36.46
C LYS A 14 -3.92 -19.46 37.12
N GLU A 15 -3.55 -18.22 36.84
CA GLU A 15 -4.17 -17.00 37.35
C GLU A 15 -4.41 -15.99 36.23
N ALA A 16 -5.31 -15.04 36.47
CA ALA A 16 -5.72 -13.97 35.55
C ALA A 16 -4.64 -12.88 35.32
N ASN A 17 -3.42 -13.28 34.96
CA ASN A 17 -2.35 -12.36 34.58
C ASN A 17 -1.32 -13.01 33.64
N GLY A 18 -0.66 -12.18 32.82
CA GLY A 18 0.27 -12.65 31.78
C GLY A 18 1.59 -13.24 32.30
N ARG A 19 1.88 -13.12 33.59
CA ARG A 19 3.10 -13.66 34.24
C ARG A 19 2.85 -15.01 34.90
N SER A 20 1.59 -15.42 35.06
CA SER A 20 1.22 -16.68 35.69
C SER A 20 1.67 -17.91 34.88
N ALA A 21 1.85 -19.03 35.58
CA ALA A 21 2.25 -20.30 34.98
C ALA A 21 1.27 -20.74 33.89
N LYS A 22 1.80 -21.27 32.79
CA LYS A 22 1.01 -21.83 31.68
C LYS A 22 0.63 -23.27 32.03
N LEU A 23 -0.67 -23.56 32.00
CA LEU A 23 -1.24 -24.89 32.26
C LEU A 23 -1.41 -25.70 30.96
N GLY A 24 -1.64 -25.00 29.85
CA GLY A 24 -1.86 -25.61 28.54
C GLY A 24 -1.96 -24.56 27.44
N LEU A 25 -2.17 -25.03 26.22
CA LEU A 25 -2.46 -24.23 25.04
C LEU A 25 -3.85 -24.62 24.53
N LEU A 26 -4.70 -23.63 24.31
CA LEU A 26 -5.97 -23.80 23.62
C LEU A 26 -5.71 -23.62 22.11
N PRO A 27 -5.77 -24.69 21.28
CA PRO A 27 -5.42 -24.57 19.87
C PRO A 27 -6.38 -23.65 19.10
N ARG A 28 -5.89 -23.08 17.99
CA ARG A 28 -6.71 -22.24 17.12
C ARG A 28 -7.94 -23.00 16.61
N GLY A 29 -9.12 -22.39 16.72
CA GLY A 29 -10.40 -22.99 16.33
C GLY A 29 -11.09 -23.79 17.45
N ALA A 30 -10.46 -23.97 18.61
CA ALA A 30 -11.13 -24.50 19.78
C ALA A 30 -12.19 -23.51 20.30
N ARG A 31 -13.32 -24.04 20.78
CA ARG A 31 -14.44 -23.26 21.33
C ARG A 31 -14.57 -23.56 22.81
N ILE A 32 -14.75 -22.52 23.60
CA ILE A 32 -14.87 -22.61 25.06
C ILE A 32 -16.04 -21.76 25.55
N GLU A 33 -16.67 -22.23 26.61
CA GLU A 33 -17.61 -21.45 27.41
C GLU A 33 -16.83 -20.80 28.56
N LEU A 34 -16.99 -19.50 28.76
CA LEU A 34 -16.34 -18.76 29.85
C LEU A 34 -17.26 -18.67 31.07
N GLY A 35 -16.66 -18.75 32.25
CA GLY A 35 -17.32 -18.55 33.54
C GLY A 35 -17.01 -17.17 34.12
N GLU A 36 -16.33 -17.17 35.27
CA GLU A 36 -15.95 -15.93 35.95
C GLU A 36 -14.94 -15.10 35.14
N HIS A 37 -15.03 -13.78 35.30
CA HIS A 37 -14.14 -12.80 34.69
C HIS A 37 -13.28 -12.13 35.76
N SER A 38 -12.06 -11.75 35.40
CA SER A 38 -11.18 -11.01 36.30
C SER A 38 -11.75 -9.60 36.59
N PRO A 39 -11.39 -8.97 37.73
CA PRO A 39 -11.88 -7.64 38.09
C PRO A 39 -11.59 -6.54 37.05
N ASP A 40 -10.51 -6.71 36.26
CA ASP A 40 -10.13 -5.79 35.18
C ASP A 40 -10.79 -6.13 33.82
N GLY A 41 -11.60 -7.19 33.76
CA GLY A 41 -12.31 -7.66 32.57
C GLY A 41 -11.42 -8.20 31.46
N LYS A 42 -10.11 -8.43 31.70
CA LYS A 42 -9.16 -8.85 30.65
C LYS A 42 -9.03 -10.37 30.50
N TRP A 43 -9.42 -11.13 31.52
CA TRP A 43 -9.28 -12.57 31.56
C TRP A 43 -10.62 -13.22 31.86
N GLY A 44 -10.87 -14.37 31.23
CA GLY A 44 -12.00 -15.23 31.54
C GLY A 44 -11.51 -16.61 31.96
N ARG A 45 -12.21 -17.23 32.91
CA ARG A 45 -11.93 -18.59 33.33
C ARG A 45 -12.71 -19.57 32.47
N ILE A 46 -12.06 -20.63 32.01
CA ILE A 46 -12.72 -21.68 31.23
C ILE A 46 -13.73 -22.39 32.14
N LYS A 47 -15.01 -22.35 31.76
CA LYS A 47 -16.08 -23.12 32.38
C LYS A 47 -16.22 -24.48 31.71
N LYS A 48 -16.13 -24.52 30.38
CA LYS A 48 -16.26 -25.74 29.58
C LYS A 48 -15.51 -25.62 28.27
N VAL A 49 -14.91 -26.72 27.80
CA VAL A 49 -14.42 -26.83 26.42
C VAL A 49 -15.54 -27.42 25.57
N LEU A 50 -15.97 -26.68 24.56
CA LEU A 50 -17.06 -27.07 23.66
C LEU A 50 -16.55 -27.89 22.48
N SER A 51 -15.41 -27.50 21.91
CA SER A 51 -14.73 -28.23 20.83
C SER A 51 -13.23 -27.93 20.81
N GLY A 52 -12.42 -28.86 20.31
CA GLY A 52 -10.96 -28.78 20.30
C GLY A 52 -10.33 -29.37 21.57
N GLU A 53 -9.12 -29.91 21.44
CA GLU A 53 -8.39 -30.55 22.55
C GLU A 53 -7.30 -29.63 23.08
N ILE A 54 -7.21 -29.48 24.41
CA ILE A 54 -6.15 -28.68 25.03
C ILE A 54 -4.81 -29.36 24.77
N ALA A 55 -3.85 -28.60 24.24
CA ALA A 55 -2.52 -29.06 23.97
C ALA A 55 -1.56 -28.76 25.13
N PRO A 56 -0.50 -29.56 25.32
CA PRO A 56 0.54 -29.27 26.30
C PRO A 56 1.35 -28.03 25.91
N VAL A 57 1.89 -27.32 26.90
CA VAL A 57 2.71 -26.11 26.69
C VAL A 57 4.02 -26.42 25.93
N THR A 58 4.53 -27.64 26.10
CA THR A 58 5.74 -28.14 25.43
C THR A 58 5.40 -29.36 24.58
N LYS A 59 6.08 -29.50 23.44
CA LYS A 59 5.88 -30.63 22.51
C LYS A 59 6.20 -31.95 23.22
N GLY A 60 5.24 -32.89 23.20
CA GLY A 60 5.35 -34.18 23.88
C GLY A 60 5.18 -34.12 25.40
N GLY A 61 4.87 -32.95 25.96
CA GLY A 61 4.53 -32.78 27.38
C GLY A 61 3.13 -33.30 27.72
N ARG A 62 2.81 -33.35 29.01
CA ARG A 62 1.44 -33.63 29.48
C ARG A 62 0.68 -32.33 29.68
N VAL A 63 -0.63 -32.37 29.46
CA VAL A 63 -1.54 -31.26 29.79
C VAL A 63 -1.72 -31.22 31.30
N ASP A 64 -1.59 -30.04 31.90
CA ASP A 64 -1.89 -29.87 33.33
C ASP A 64 -3.40 -30.11 33.56
N PRO A 65 -3.81 -30.95 34.53
CA PRO A 65 -5.23 -31.22 34.79
C PRO A 65 -6.05 -29.95 35.08
N GLY A 66 -5.43 -28.89 35.60
CA GLY A 66 -6.06 -27.59 35.84
C GLY A 66 -6.31 -26.78 34.56
N ALA A 67 -5.78 -27.18 33.41
CA ALA A 67 -5.93 -26.44 32.16
C ALA A 67 -7.40 -26.37 31.69
N SER A 68 -8.24 -27.36 31.98
CA SER A 68 -9.66 -27.32 31.62
C SER A 68 -10.47 -26.26 32.38
N THR A 69 -9.90 -25.67 33.44
CA THR A 69 -10.54 -24.63 34.27
C THR A 69 -9.63 -23.42 34.51
N GLY A 70 -8.60 -23.26 33.67
CA GLY A 70 -7.64 -22.16 33.76
C GLY A 70 -8.15 -20.85 33.16
N TRP A 71 -7.32 -19.82 33.25
CA TRP A 71 -7.60 -18.46 32.77
C TRP A 71 -7.04 -18.23 31.37
N VAL A 72 -7.83 -17.60 30.51
CA VAL A 72 -7.46 -17.22 29.14
C VAL A 72 -7.61 -15.73 28.94
N PHE A 73 -6.75 -15.14 28.12
CA PHE A 73 -6.77 -13.72 27.83
C PHE A 73 -7.85 -13.41 26.79
N LEU A 74 -8.83 -12.58 27.15
CA LEU A 74 -9.99 -12.31 26.30
C LEU A 74 -9.65 -11.52 25.04
N GLY A 75 -8.58 -10.73 25.06
CA GLY A 75 -8.13 -9.97 23.90
C GLY A 75 -7.57 -10.83 22.75
N GLU A 76 -7.44 -12.14 22.95
CA GLU A 76 -7.02 -13.12 21.94
C GLU A 76 -8.13 -14.15 21.64
N LEU A 77 -9.35 -13.92 22.13
CA LEU A 77 -10.54 -14.72 21.81
C LEU A 77 -11.50 -13.89 20.95
N ASP A 78 -12.09 -14.55 19.96
CA ASP A 78 -13.24 -14.03 19.24
C ASP A 78 -14.50 -14.45 19.98
N ALA A 79 -15.41 -13.51 20.24
CA ALA A 79 -16.72 -13.84 20.78
C ALA A 79 -17.48 -14.69 19.76
N GLU A 80 -18.01 -15.81 20.19
CA GLU A 80 -18.91 -16.58 19.34
C GLU A 80 -20.24 -15.84 19.20
N PRO A 81 -20.73 -15.60 17.97
CA PRO A 81 -22.00 -14.90 17.81
C PRO A 81 -23.15 -15.73 18.36
N ALA A 82 -24.05 -15.06 19.08
CA ALA A 82 -25.32 -15.65 19.46
C ALA A 82 -26.17 -15.97 18.23
N GLU A 83 -27.01 -17.00 18.34
CA GLU A 83 -28.05 -17.28 17.34
C GLU A 83 -28.91 -16.02 17.09
N PRO A 84 -29.31 -15.75 15.84
CA PRO A 84 -30.21 -14.64 15.54
C PRO A 84 -31.50 -14.71 16.38
N GLU A 85 -31.90 -13.59 16.98
CA GLU A 85 -33.15 -13.50 17.75
C GLU A 85 -34.40 -13.66 16.88
N ALA A 86 -34.28 -13.37 15.57
CA ALA A 86 -35.34 -13.50 14.59
C ALA A 86 -34.77 -13.84 13.20
N PHE A 87 -35.52 -14.64 12.45
CA PHE A 87 -35.29 -14.94 11.03
C PHE A 87 -36.31 -14.18 10.17
N ASP A 88 -36.06 -14.09 8.87
CA ASP A 88 -36.98 -13.51 7.87
C ASP A 88 -37.49 -12.09 8.20
N SER A 89 -36.64 -11.30 8.86
CA SER A 89 -36.99 -9.95 9.29
C SER A 89 -35.90 -8.94 8.96
N ILE A 90 -36.33 -7.72 8.62
CA ILE A 90 -35.46 -6.60 8.35
C ILE A 90 -35.37 -5.73 9.60
N VAL A 91 -34.16 -5.63 10.15
CA VAL A 91 -33.88 -4.77 11.30
C VAL A 91 -33.14 -3.51 10.84
N VAL A 92 -33.76 -2.36 11.06
CA VAL A 92 -33.13 -1.05 10.85
C VAL A 92 -32.75 -0.47 12.21
N PRO A 93 -31.45 -0.38 12.56
CA PRO A 93 -31.05 0.23 13.83
C PRO A 93 -31.55 1.68 13.93
N ALA A 94 -32.18 2.03 15.06
CA ALA A 94 -32.67 3.39 15.31
C ALA A 94 -31.55 4.46 15.25
N LYS A 95 -30.31 4.06 15.48
CA LYS A 95 -29.11 4.88 15.30
C LYS A 95 -28.09 4.09 14.48
N PRO A 96 -27.39 4.73 13.52
CA PRO A 96 -26.27 4.09 12.83
C PRO A 96 -25.25 3.54 13.83
N ARG A 97 -24.83 2.29 13.62
CA ARG A 97 -23.79 1.64 14.43
C ARG A 97 -22.46 1.75 13.70
N PRO A 98 -21.43 2.36 14.29
CA PRO A 98 -20.10 2.35 13.70
C PRO A 98 -19.54 0.93 13.73
N ILE A 99 -18.99 0.48 12.61
CA ILE A 99 -18.35 -0.84 12.47
C ILE A 99 -16.84 -0.63 12.37
N LYS A 100 -16.07 -1.41 13.14
CA LYS A 100 -14.60 -1.44 13.06
C LYS A 100 -14.12 -2.61 12.20
N ALA A 101 -12.92 -2.48 11.65
CA ALA A 101 -12.28 -3.60 10.96
C ALA A 101 -12.10 -4.80 11.93
N GLY A 102 -12.54 -5.98 11.49
CA GLY A 102 -12.54 -7.19 12.31
C GLY A 102 -13.74 -7.32 13.26
N GLU A 103 -14.64 -6.33 13.30
CA GLU A 103 -15.87 -6.44 14.07
C GLU A 103 -16.85 -7.43 13.41
N LEU A 104 -17.48 -8.26 14.23
CA LEU A 104 -18.48 -9.21 13.79
C LEU A 104 -19.79 -8.48 13.47
N ILE A 105 -20.20 -8.52 12.20
CA ILE A 105 -21.38 -7.78 11.70
C ILE A 105 -22.59 -8.68 11.42
N GLY A 106 -22.43 -9.99 11.47
CA GLY A 106 -23.50 -10.96 11.22
C GLY A 106 -22.99 -12.35 10.89
N HIS A 107 -23.95 -13.25 10.64
CA HIS A 107 -23.71 -14.64 10.25
C HIS A 107 -23.81 -14.81 8.73
N VAL A 108 -23.02 -15.73 8.17
CA VAL A 108 -23.18 -16.12 6.77
C VAL A 108 -24.37 -17.07 6.67
N GLY A 109 -25.44 -16.62 6.02
CA GLY A 109 -26.66 -17.40 5.81
C GLY A 109 -26.48 -18.59 4.86
N GLU A 110 -27.54 -19.39 4.72
CA GLU A 110 -27.61 -20.47 3.73
C GLU A 110 -27.85 -19.87 2.34
N TYR A 111 -27.04 -20.31 1.37
CA TYR A 111 -27.25 -20.05 -0.04
C TYR A 111 -28.14 -21.14 -0.65
N GLN A 112 -29.24 -20.72 -1.26
CA GLN A 112 -30.25 -21.60 -1.87
C GLN A 112 -30.26 -21.39 -3.39
N GLN A 113 -30.20 -22.49 -4.13
CA GLN A 113 -30.34 -22.56 -5.59
C GLN A 113 -31.75 -23.00 -5.97
N TYR A 114 -32.11 -22.83 -7.24
CA TYR A 114 -33.36 -23.33 -7.79
C TYR A 114 -33.59 -24.83 -7.52
N ASP A 115 -32.57 -25.66 -7.74
CA ASP A 115 -32.65 -27.11 -7.52
C ASP A 115 -32.91 -27.49 -6.05
N ASP A 116 -32.64 -26.57 -5.11
CA ASP A 116 -32.94 -26.78 -3.70
C ASP A 116 -34.43 -26.64 -3.36
N ALA A 117 -35.25 -26.17 -4.29
CA ALA A 117 -36.70 -26.22 -4.16
C ALA A 117 -37.21 -27.67 -4.11
N GLN A 118 -36.42 -28.66 -4.56
CA GLN A 118 -36.78 -30.06 -4.44
C GLN A 118 -36.54 -30.59 -3.01
N PRO A 119 -37.52 -31.29 -2.42
CA PRO A 119 -37.38 -31.85 -1.08
C PRO A 119 -36.37 -33.01 -1.10
N VAL A 120 -35.28 -32.88 -0.33
CA VAL A 120 -34.28 -33.94 -0.13
C VAL A 120 -34.15 -34.33 1.35
N VAL A 121 -33.89 -35.61 1.60
CA VAL A 121 -33.87 -36.21 2.97
C VAL A 121 -32.79 -35.58 3.87
N LYS A 122 -31.68 -35.12 3.29
CA LYS A 122 -30.62 -34.43 4.02
C LYS A 122 -29.93 -33.44 3.11
N ARG A 123 -30.08 -32.14 3.41
CA ARG A 123 -29.40 -31.06 2.70
C ARG A 123 -28.23 -30.54 3.55
N GLY A 124 -27.08 -30.34 2.91
CA GLY A 124 -25.92 -29.71 3.56
C GLY A 124 -26.06 -28.20 3.58
N TRP A 125 -25.55 -27.54 4.62
CA TRP A 125 -25.51 -26.08 4.69
C TRP A 125 -24.49 -25.52 3.70
N ARG A 126 -24.92 -24.60 2.83
CA ARG A 126 -24.04 -23.92 1.87
C ARG A 126 -23.86 -22.47 2.27
N SER A 127 -22.79 -22.15 2.98
CA SER A 127 -22.46 -20.76 3.33
C SER A 127 -21.90 -20.02 2.11
N LEU A 128 -22.59 -18.97 1.64
CA LEU A 128 -22.08 -18.03 0.63
C LEU A 128 -22.33 -16.58 1.08
N LEU A 129 -21.36 -15.71 0.81
CA LEU A 129 -21.51 -14.28 1.01
C LEU A 129 -21.83 -13.61 -0.33
N HIS A 130 -22.99 -12.96 -0.42
CA HIS A 130 -23.32 -12.01 -1.48
C HIS A 130 -23.08 -10.58 -0.94
N VAL A 131 -22.21 -9.80 -1.60
CA VAL A 131 -22.03 -8.36 -1.29
C VAL A 131 -22.39 -7.50 -2.50
N GLU A 132 -23.39 -6.65 -2.35
CA GLU A 132 -23.71 -5.58 -3.30
C GLU A 132 -23.35 -4.20 -2.71
N VAL A 133 -22.85 -3.32 -3.56
CA VAL A 133 -22.68 -1.90 -3.24
C VAL A 133 -23.37 -1.10 -4.32
N PHE A 134 -24.39 -0.34 -3.93
CA PHE A 134 -25.22 0.41 -4.86
C PHE A 134 -25.58 1.79 -4.32
N SER A 135 -26.01 2.67 -5.22
CA SER A 135 -26.60 3.97 -4.88
C SER A 135 -27.65 4.36 -5.93
N GLY A 136 -28.53 5.30 -5.57
CA GLY A 136 -29.60 5.75 -6.45
C GLY A 136 -29.11 6.63 -7.61
N ASP A 137 -30.04 7.33 -8.26
CA ASP A 137 -29.80 8.07 -9.51
C ASP A 137 -28.82 9.26 -9.38
N ASN A 138 -28.37 9.60 -8.18
CA ASN A 138 -27.46 10.72 -7.93
C ASN A 138 -25.99 10.41 -8.24
N VAL A 139 -25.62 9.16 -8.54
CA VAL A 139 -24.21 8.76 -8.75
C VAL A 139 -23.53 9.56 -9.88
N PRO A 140 -24.10 9.70 -11.10
CA PRO A 140 -23.45 10.47 -12.16
C PRO A 140 -23.22 11.93 -11.78
N ALA A 141 -24.20 12.56 -11.13
CA ALA A 141 -24.10 13.95 -10.66
C ALA A 141 -23.03 14.09 -9.57
N PHE A 142 -23.00 13.17 -8.60
CA PHE A 142 -22.01 13.14 -7.53
C PHE A 142 -20.57 12.99 -8.08
N ILE A 143 -20.37 12.10 -9.05
CA ILE A 143 -19.06 11.90 -9.68
C ILE A 143 -18.69 13.11 -10.54
N GLY A 144 -19.65 13.75 -11.22
CA GLY A 144 -19.45 15.02 -11.91
C GLY A 144 -18.95 16.13 -10.97
N LEU A 145 -19.60 16.29 -9.81
CA LEU A 145 -19.17 17.24 -8.77
C LEU A 145 -17.80 16.88 -8.20
N SER A 146 -17.53 15.59 -7.94
CA SER A 146 -16.23 15.11 -7.47
C SER A 146 -15.12 15.42 -8.46
N ARG A 147 -15.35 15.19 -9.75
CA ARG A 147 -14.42 15.51 -10.84
C ARG A 147 -14.16 17.00 -10.95
N ASN A 148 -15.18 17.83 -10.78
CA ASN A 148 -15.01 19.29 -10.74
C ASN A 148 -14.20 19.73 -9.53
N HIS A 149 -14.45 19.15 -8.35
CA HIS A 149 -13.64 19.40 -7.17
C HIS A 149 -12.18 18.98 -7.38
N ALA A 150 -11.92 17.83 -8.01
CA ALA A 150 -10.58 17.37 -8.29
C ALA A 150 -9.75 18.36 -9.12
N LYS A 151 -10.38 19.08 -10.07
CA LYS A 151 -9.73 20.14 -10.87
C LYS A 151 -9.32 21.37 -10.05
N THR A 152 -9.93 21.57 -8.89
CA THR A 152 -9.61 22.71 -7.99
C THR A 152 -8.47 22.39 -7.02
N LEU A 153 -8.03 21.13 -6.95
CA LEU A 153 -6.97 20.73 -6.05
C LEU A 153 -5.60 21.23 -6.55
N PRO A 154 -4.66 21.55 -5.63
CA PRO A 154 -3.31 21.96 -6.02
C PRO A 154 -2.58 20.90 -6.86
N GLU A 155 -1.69 21.34 -7.74
CA GLU A 155 -0.80 20.44 -8.48
C GLU A 155 -0.01 19.53 -7.51
N GLY A 156 0.13 18.26 -7.86
CA GLY A 156 0.80 17.27 -7.00
C GLY A 156 -0.08 16.66 -5.89
N SER A 157 -1.34 17.07 -5.73
CA SER A 157 -2.28 16.44 -4.79
C SER A 157 -2.76 15.04 -5.22
N GLY A 158 -2.35 14.59 -6.41
CA GLY A 158 -2.71 13.28 -6.96
C GLY A 158 -1.96 12.14 -6.29
N SER A 159 -2.68 11.04 -6.04
CA SER A 159 -2.14 9.82 -5.43
C SER A 159 -2.26 8.59 -6.33
N LEU A 160 -2.97 8.72 -7.45
CA LEU A 160 -3.12 7.68 -8.46
C LEU A 160 -2.38 8.10 -9.73
N PHE A 161 -1.47 7.27 -10.20
CA PHE A 161 -0.77 7.48 -11.46
C PHE A 161 -1.58 6.85 -12.59
N VAL A 162 -2.04 7.67 -13.53
CA VAL A 162 -3.02 7.29 -14.55
C VAL A 162 -2.38 7.36 -15.93
N ILE A 163 -2.52 6.28 -16.70
CA ILE A 163 -2.21 6.21 -18.12
C ILE A 163 -3.55 6.06 -18.84
N GLU A 164 -4.07 7.15 -19.41
CA GLU A 164 -5.40 7.16 -20.01
C GLU A 164 -5.42 6.49 -21.39
N SER A 165 -6.60 6.02 -21.80
CA SER A 165 -6.81 5.53 -23.17
C SER A 165 -6.38 6.57 -24.23
N GLY A 166 -5.60 6.11 -25.21
CA GLY A 166 -4.95 6.91 -26.23
C GLY A 166 -3.60 7.53 -25.83
N ALA A 167 -3.05 7.21 -24.65
CA ALA A 167 -1.67 7.55 -24.31
C ALA A 167 -0.68 6.73 -25.17
N ARG A 168 0.54 7.25 -25.36
CA ARG A 168 1.64 6.53 -26.01
C ARG A 168 2.80 6.33 -25.05
N LEU A 169 3.41 5.15 -25.12
CA LEU A 169 4.55 4.80 -24.28
C LEU A 169 5.86 5.25 -24.92
N VAL A 170 6.85 5.51 -24.08
CA VAL A 170 8.21 5.84 -24.48
C VAL A 170 9.05 4.57 -24.61
N TYR A 171 9.86 4.52 -25.64
CA TYR A 171 10.87 3.50 -25.85
C TYR A 171 12.24 4.15 -25.92
N PRO A 172 13.29 3.56 -25.32
CA PRO A 172 14.63 4.13 -25.39
C PRO A 172 15.10 4.20 -26.84
N ASP A 173 15.86 5.25 -27.16
CA ASP A 173 16.54 5.32 -28.45
C ASP A 173 17.58 4.20 -28.58
N LYS A 174 17.96 3.88 -29.82
CA LYS A 174 19.15 3.05 -30.03
C LYS A 174 20.37 3.77 -29.48
N ALA A 175 21.33 3.02 -28.95
CA ALA A 175 22.62 3.56 -28.53
C ALA A 175 23.23 4.40 -29.67
N ASP A 176 23.66 5.62 -29.35
CA ASP A 176 24.23 6.57 -30.32
C ASP A 176 25.76 6.41 -30.45
N THR A 177 26.37 5.62 -29.57
CA THR A 177 27.80 5.36 -29.58
C THR A 177 28.12 3.98 -28.99
N ASN A 178 29.37 3.55 -29.15
CA ASN A 178 29.91 2.34 -28.55
C ASN A 178 31.26 2.66 -27.89
N LEU A 179 31.46 2.17 -26.67
CA LEU A 179 32.79 2.15 -26.05
C LEU A 179 33.53 0.92 -26.56
N ALA A 180 34.70 1.12 -27.18
CA ALA A 180 35.40 0.04 -27.88
C ALA A 180 36.05 -0.97 -26.91
N PRO A 181 36.24 -2.23 -27.34
CA PRO A 181 37.11 -3.17 -26.63
C PRO A 181 38.51 -2.56 -26.41
N GLY A 182 39.09 -2.79 -25.23
CA GLY A 182 40.39 -2.26 -24.84
C GLY A 182 40.34 -0.87 -24.17
N GLU A 183 39.23 -0.13 -24.29
CA GLU A 183 39.04 1.12 -23.55
C GLU A 183 38.93 0.85 -22.03
N HIS A 184 39.48 1.76 -21.22
CA HIS A 184 39.32 1.71 -19.77
C HIS A 184 38.17 2.61 -19.35
N VAL A 185 37.21 2.04 -18.61
CA VAL A 185 35.96 2.69 -18.23
C VAL A 185 35.69 2.42 -16.75
N THR A 186 35.09 3.39 -16.06
CA THR A 186 34.69 3.24 -14.65
C THR A 186 33.25 3.68 -14.43
N LEU A 187 32.61 3.09 -13.42
CA LEU A 187 31.36 3.61 -12.86
C LEU A 187 31.61 5.00 -12.28
N LEU A 188 30.75 5.97 -12.61
CA LEU A 188 30.87 7.34 -12.12
C LEU A 188 30.31 7.48 -10.70
N ASP A 189 31.00 8.23 -9.85
CA ASP A 189 30.49 8.62 -8.53
C ASP A 189 29.16 9.38 -8.65
N GLY A 190 28.19 9.01 -7.82
CA GLY A 190 26.82 9.55 -7.90
C GLY A 190 25.91 8.88 -8.95
N SER A 191 26.42 7.91 -9.72
CA SER A 191 25.55 7.04 -10.51
C SER A 191 24.59 6.27 -9.59
N SER A 192 23.31 6.21 -9.96
CA SER A 192 22.32 5.45 -9.19
C SER A 192 22.74 3.98 -9.02
N LYS A 193 22.60 3.46 -7.81
CA LYS A 193 22.84 2.04 -7.49
C LYS A 193 21.70 1.13 -7.93
N ALA A 194 20.55 1.70 -8.26
CA ALA A 194 19.35 1.03 -8.76
C ALA A 194 18.95 1.59 -10.13
N GLY A 195 18.06 0.90 -10.85
CA GLY A 195 17.56 1.36 -12.14
C GLY A 195 18.10 0.59 -13.34
N HIS A 196 17.48 0.78 -14.51
CA HIS A 196 17.85 0.08 -15.75
C HIS A 196 19.22 0.52 -16.32
N TRP A 197 19.57 1.79 -16.16
CA TRP A 197 20.83 2.37 -16.64
C TRP A 197 21.73 2.84 -15.50
N LEU A 198 23.00 3.00 -15.82
CA LEU A 198 24.02 3.61 -14.95
C LEU A 198 24.92 4.53 -15.78
N LYS A 199 25.65 5.43 -15.09
CA LYS A 199 26.61 6.34 -15.72
C LYS A 199 28.02 5.77 -15.61
N VAL A 200 28.71 5.74 -16.74
CA VAL A 200 30.14 5.41 -16.83
C VAL A 200 30.93 6.56 -17.44
N SER A 201 32.24 6.56 -17.25
CA SER A 201 33.17 7.49 -17.89
C SER A 201 34.44 6.78 -18.32
N ARG A 202 35.04 7.24 -19.42
CA ARG A 202 36.38 6.81 -19.84
C ARG A 202 37.38 7.27 -18.80
N VAL A 203 38.39 6.45 -18.49
CA VAL A 203 39.46 6.86 -17.59
C VAL A 203 40.78 7.03 -18.34
N SER A 204 41.56 8.02 -17.93
CA SER A 204 42.93 8.23 -18.39
C SER A 204 43.90 8.06 -17.23
N ALA A 205 45.05 7.43 -17.48
CA ALA A 205 46.15 7.39 -16.52
C ALA A 205 46.80 8.78 -16.42
N GLN A 206 46.91 9.30 -15.20
CA GLN A 206 47.56 10.56 -14.89
C GLN A 206 48.56 10.37 -13.76
N VAL A 207 49.69 11.06 -13.83
CA VAL A 207 50.68 11.07 -12.76
C VAL A 207 50.48 12.32 -11.92
N MET A 208 50.24 12.14 -10.62
CA MET A 208 49.92 13.22 -9.68
C MET A 208 50.77 13.11 -8.42
N GLU A 209 51.07 14.26 -7.80
CA GLU A 209 51.74 14.28 -6.50
C GLU A 209 50.87 13.66 -5.41
N ARG A 210 51.45 12.76 -4.60
CA ARG A 210 50.71 12.06 -3.53
C ARG A 210 50.04 13.02 -2.55
N SER A 211 50.67 14.16 -2.27
CA SER A 211 50.15 15.20 -1.39
C SER A 211 48.86 15.86 -1.90
N LYS A 212 48.62 15.84 -3.22
CA LYS A 212 47.43 16.45 -3.85
C LYS A 212 46.23 15.50 -3.91
N LEU A 213 46.45 14.20 -3.75
CA LEU A 213 45.44 13.16 -3.92
C LEU A 213 44.47 13.03 -2.71
N GLY A 214 44.86 13.55 -1.54
CA GLY A 214 44.06 13.46 -0.32
C GLY A 214 44.08 12.06 0.32
N THR A 215 43.06 11.74 1.13
CA THR A 215 42.96 10.47 1.85
C THR A 215 42.80 9.30 0.88
N PHE A 216 43.50 8.19 1.15
CA PHE A 216 43.39 6.96 0.38
C PHE A 216 42.36 6.02 1.01
N ASN A 217 41.45 5.50 0.19
CA ASN A 217 40.51 4.47 0.59
C ASN A 217 40.99 3.12 0.05
N LYS A 218 41.44 2.24 0.95
CA LYS A 218 41.96 0.91 0.61
C LYS A 218 40.89 -0.01 0.01
N ALA A 219 39.62 0.13 0.41
CA ALA A 219 38.54 -0.74 -0.09
C ALA A 219 38.18 -0.45 -1.55
N THR A 220 38.26 0.82 -1.95
CA THR A 220 37.97 1.26 -3.33
C THR A 220 39.23 1.54 -4.13
N ASN A 221 40.42 1.29 -3.55
CA ASN A 221 41.72 1.59 -4.13
C ASN A 221 41.80 3.01 -4.74
N SER A 222 41.14 3.99 -4.12
CA SER A 222 40.96 5.33 -4.69
C SER A 222 41.33 6.44 -3.73
N TYR A 223 41.72 7.57 -4.30
CA TYR A 223 42.07 8.78 -3.58
C TYR A 223 40.92 9.79 -3.62
N ALA A 224 40.63 10.42 -2.48
CA ALA A 224 39.50 11.35 -2.33
C ALA A 224 39.49 12.52 -3.32
N LYS A 225 40.66 12.93 -3.84
CA LYS A 225 40.80 14.06 -4.79
C LYS A 225 41.51 13.68 -6.08
N GLY A 226 41.63 12.38 -6.37
CA GLY A 226 42.70 11.90 -7.25
C GLY A 226 42.41 10.69 -8.13
N GLY A 227 41.21 10.11 -8.06
CA GLY A 227 40.88 8.92 -8.86
C GLY A 227 41.47 7.62 -8.28
N THR A 228 41.43 6.55 -9.07
CA THR A 228 41.78 5.19 -8.63
C THR A 228 43.27 4.93 -8.81
N TRP A 229 43.96 4.46 -7.78
CA TRP A 229 45.38 4.19 -7.83
C TRP A 229 45.71 2.95 -8.68
N THR A 230 46.68 3.05 -9.59
CA THR A 230 47.07 1.92 -10.46
C THR A 230 48.06 0.96 -9.80
N GLY A 231 48.55 1.28 -8.61
CA GLY A 231 49.65 0.57 -7.95
C GLY A 231 51.04 1.10 -8.32
N TRP A 232 51.15 2.03 -9.27
CA TRP A 232 52.43 2.60 -9.68
C TRP A 232 52.84 3.79 -8.81
N PHE A 233 54.09 3.74 -8.34
CA PHE A 233 54.85 4.85 -7.76
C PHE A 233 55.74 5.45 -8.86
N VAL A 234 55.78 6.78 -8.98
CA VAL A 234 56.52 7.46 -10.05
C VAL A 234 57.51 8.46 -9.44
N GLY A 235 58.78 8.39 -9.87
CA GLY A 235 59.87 9.31 -9.54
C GLY A 235 59.75 10.64 -10.28
N ALA A 236 60.81 11.43 -10.45
CA ALA A 236 60.75 12.77 -11.07
C ALA A 236 60.56 12.73 -12.60
N ARG A 237 61.01 11.65 -13.24
CA ARG A 237 60.81 11.39 -14.69
C ARG A 237 59.76 10.31 -14.92
N ALA A 238 59.15 10.32 -16.10
CA ALA A 238 58.04 9.42 -16.42
C ALA A 238 58.46 7.94 -16.53
N ASP A 239 59.72 7.66 -16.85
CA ASP A 239 60.34 6.33 -16.94
C ASP A 239 60.74 5.77 -15.56
N GLN A 240 60.86 6.62 -14.54
CA GLN A 240 61.17 6.22 -13.17
C GLN A 240 59.90 5.73 -12.47
N ARG A 241 59.60 4.43 -12.54
CA ARG A 241 58.39 3.87 -11.93
C ARG A 241 58.61 2.47 -11.34
N THR A 242 57.94 2.18 -10.23
CA THR A 242 57.97 0.86 -9.56
C THR A 242 56.59 0.57 -8.95
N ARG A 243 56.29 -0.71 -8.73
CA ARG A 243 55.11 -1.17 -7.96
C ARG A 243 55.48 -1.57 -6.53
N ASP A 244 56.76 -1.61 -6.20
CA ASP A 244 57.26 -1.90 -4.86
C ASP A 244 57.31 -0.63 -4.02
N GLU A 245 56.54 -0.61 -2.92
CA GLU A 245 56.45 0.53 -2.01
C GLU A 245 57.76 0.77 -1.23
N ALA A 246 58.47 -0.29 -0.85
CA ALA A 246 59.75 -0.18 -0.15
C ALA A 246 60.82 0.41 -1.07
N GLU A 247 60.83 -0.02 -2.33
CA GLU A 247 61.71 0.55 -3.35
C GLU A 247 61.36 2.02 -3.64
N ALA A 248 60.07 2.33 -3.80
CA ALA A 248 59.59 3.69 -4.02
C ALA A 248 59.98 4.63 -2.87
N THR A 249 59.89 4.16 -1.63
CA THR A 249 60.29 4.91 -0.43
C THR A 249 61.79 5.15 -0.42
N ARG A 250 62.61 4.11 -0.66
CA ARG A 250 64.07 4.23 -0.74
C ARG A 250 64.52 5.20 -1.82
N LYS A 251 63.82 5.24 -2.96
CA LYS A 251 64.12 6.12 -4.10
C LYS A 251 63.42 7.49 -4.03
N GLY A 252 62.65 7.77 -2.98
CA GLY A 252 61.98 9.05 -2.77
C GLY A 252 60.86 9.36 -3.79
N TYR A 253 60.14 8.36 -4.29
CA TYR A 253 59.09 8.56 -5.29
C TYR A 253 57.80 9.11 -4.67
N THR A 254 57.58 10.42 -4.85
CA THR A 254 56.44 11.15 -4.27
C THR A 254 55.18 11.14 -5.13
N ARG A 255 55.25 10.73 -6.40
CA ARG A 255 54.12 10.74 -7.33
C ARG A 255 53.43 9.37 -7.42
N ARG A 256 52.16 9.38 -7.80
CA ARG A 256 51.35 8.18 -8.04
C ARG A 256 50.73 8.29 -9.42
N GLU A 257 50.64 7.16 -10.11
CA GLU A 257 49.79 7.07 -11.30
C GLU A 257 48.38 6.65 -10.87
N VAL A 258 47.39 7.39 -11.36
CA VAL A 258 45.98 7.25 -11.01
C VAL A 258 45.13 7.27 -12.26
N LEU A 259 44.07 6.45 -12.29
CA LEU A 259 43.03 6.49 -13.32
C LEU A 259 41.99 7.52 -12.93
N VAL A 260 41.87 8.55 -13.75
CA VAL A 260 40.96 9.67 -13.53
C VAL A 260 39.86 9.64 -14.61
N PRO A 261 38.57 9.74 -14.25
CA PRO A 261 37.48 9.92 -15.21
C PRO A 261 37.73 11.13 -16.12
N THR A 262 37.49 10.98 -17.42
CA THR A 262 37.72 11.99 -18.45
C THR A 262 36.55 12.10 -19.41
N GLY A 263 36.33 13.32 -19.91
CA GLY A 263 35.26 13.59 -20.87
C GLY A 263 33.87 13.58 -20.24
N LYS A 264 32.85 13.65 -21.11
CA LYS A 264 31.45 13.59 -20.69
C LYS A 264 31.07 12.15 -20.32
N PRO A 265 30.22 11.95 -19.29
CA PRO A 265 29.75 10.62 -18.93
C PRO A 265 28.81 10.05 -20.00
N PHE A 266 28.78 8.72 -20.07
CA PHE A 266 27.88 7.96 -20.93
C PHE A 266 26.90 7.18 -20.07
N TRP A 267 25.71 6.96 -20.60
CA TRP A 267 24.77 5.99 -20.04
C TRP A 267 24.96 4.64 -20.70
N VAL A 268 24.89 3.56 -19.92
CA VAL A 268 24.93 2.19 -20.43
C VAL A 268 23.87 1.36 -19.71
N GLU A 269 23.39 0.30 -20.35
CA GLU A 269 22.49 -0.64 -19.69
C GLU A 269 23.23 -1.34 -18.55
N ARG A 270 22.61 -1.37 -17.37
CA ARG A 270 23.23 -1.96 -16.17
C ARG A 270 23.59 -3.42 -16.36
N LYS A 271 22.74 -4.19 -17.08
CA LYS A 271 22.99 -5.61 -17.37
C LYS A 271 24.19 -5.85 -18.30
N ALA A 272 24.57 -4.85 -19.10
CA ALA A 272 25.72 -4.92 -19.99
C ALA A 272 27.04 -4.51 -19.30
N TRP A 273 26.95 -3.91 -18.11
CA TRP A 273 28.13 -3.48 -17.34
C TRP A 273 28.68 -4.61 -16.46
N SER A 274 29.92 -5.02 -16.73
CA SER A 274 30.64 -6.05 -15.97
C SER A 274 31.79 -5.51 -15.10
N GLY A 275 32.16 -4.23 -15.23
CA GLY A 275 33.36 -3.66 -14.59
C GLY A 275 33.27 -3.41 -13.08
N GLY A 276 32.14 -3.70 -12.44
CA GLY A 276 31.96 -3.49 -11.00
C GLY A 276 32.09 -2.02 -10.59
N THR A 277 32.74 -1.76 -9.44
CA THR A 277 32.96 -0.41 -8.88
C THR A 277 34.35 0.16 -9.20
N GLN A 278 35.19 -0.61 -9.90
CA GLN A 278 36.56 -0.22 -10.24
C GLN A 278 36.67 0.08 -11.73
N PRO A 279 37.68 0.87 -12.14
CA PRO A 279 38.02 0.98 -13.54
C PRO A 279 38.35 -0.41 -14.10
N ALA A 280 37.69 -0.76 -15.20
CA ALA A 280 37.88 -2.02 -15.90
C ALA A 280 38.20 -1.75 -17.37
N GLN A 281 39.04 -2.59 -17.94
CA GLN A 281 39.24 -2.62 -19.38
C GLN A 281 38.10 -3.42 -20.02
N LEU A 282 37.45 -2.85 -21.03
CA LEU A 282 36.37 -3.52 -21.73
C LEU A 282 36.91 -4.66 -22.59
N THR A 283 36.33 -5.86 -22.46
CA THR A 283 36.66 -7.02 -23.30
C THR A 283 35.83 -7.09 -24.58
N GLN A 284 34.67 -6.42 -24.58
CA GLN A 284 33.73 -6.34 -25.71
C GLN A 284 33.25 -4.91 -25.86
N ALA A 285 32.69 -4.59 -27.04
CA ALA A 285 32.10 -3.28 -27.27
C ALA A 285 30.89 -3.10 -26.36
N LEU A 286 30.78 -1.93 -25.71
CA LEU A 286 29.68 -1.61 -24.81
C LEU A 286 28.79 -0.52 -25.44
N PRO A 287 27.55 -0.86 -25.86
CA PRO A 287 26.58 0.13 -26.34
C PRO A 287 26.29 1.19 -25.29
N ALA A 288 26.35 2.45 -25.73
CA ALA A 288 26.26 3.59 -24.84
C ALA A 288 25.44 4.73 -25.44
N TRP A 289 24.90 5.57 -24.58
CA TRP A 289 24.18 6.78 -24.95
C TRP A 289 24.91 8.01 -24.40
N SER A 290 25.10 9.00 -25.27
CA SER A 290 25.67 10.30 -24.89
C SER A 290 24.71 11.16 -24.06
N ALA A 291 23.40 10.87 -24.13
CA ALA A 291 22.33 11.49 -23.35
C ALA A 291 21.51 10.44 -22.60
N PHE A 292 20.59 10.86 -21.72
CA PHE A 292 19.71 9.93 -21.02
C PHE A 292 18.85 9.15 -22.05
N PRO A 293 18.75 7.80 -21.97
CA PRO A 293 18.13 6.99 -23.02
C PRO A 293 16.62 7.19 -23.20
N LEU A 294 15.91 7.64 -22.16
CA LEU A 294 14.48 7.94 -22.23
C LEU A 294 14.26 9.43 -22.47
N GLN A 295 13.46 9.76 -23.49
CA GLN A 295 13.09 11.14 -23.81
C GLN A 295 11.60 11.22 -24.11
N LEU A 296 10.93 12.26 -23.63
CA LEU A 296 9.48 12.45 -23.78
C LEU A 296 9.02 12.44 -25.24
N LYS A 297 9.88 12.88 -26.17
CA LYS A 297 9.61 12.89 -27.61
C LYS A 297 9.58 11.50 -28.24
N ASN A 298 10.13 10.48 -27.59
CA ASN A 298 10.29 9.12 -28.12
C ASN A 298 9.05 8.25 -27.87
N THR A 299 7.87 8.86 -27.87
CA THR A 299 6.61 8.12 -27.78
C THR A 299 6.35 7.39 -29.10
N LYS A 300 5.90 6.13 -29.02
CA LYS A 300 5.62 5.30 -30.20
C LYS A 300 4.27 4.61 -30.06
N ALA A 301 3.68 4.30 -31.21
CA ALA A 301 2.54 3.39 -31.30
C ALA A 301 2.93 1.99 -30.81
N PRO A 302 1.98 1.16 -30.36
CA PRO A 302 0.52 1.39 -30.36
C PRO A 302 0.01 2.24 -29.19
N ASP A 303 -1.16 2.84 -29.39
CA ASP A 303 -1.85 3.62 -28.36
C ASP A 303 -2.44 2.68 -27.30
N VAL A 304 -2.45 3.15 -26.06
CA VAL A 304 -3.10 2.48 -24.93
C VAL A 304 -4.60 2.37 -25.20
N SER A 305 -5.17 1.17 -25.14
CA SER A 305 -6.61 0.96 -25.39
C SER A 305 -7.46 1.14 -24.13
N LEU A 306 -6.95 0.71 -22.97
CA LEU A 306 -7.63 0.82 -21.69
C LEU A 306 -6.86 1.68 -20.70
N THR A 307 -7.58 2.58 -20.02
CA THR A 307 -7.01 3.39 -18.94
C THR A 307 -6.45 2.48 -17.84
N ARG A 308 -5.16 2.65 -17.56
CA ARG A 308 -4.48 1.98 -16.44
C ARG A 308 -4.36 2.94 -15.27
N VAL A 309 -4.79 2.50 -14.09
CA VAL A 309 -4.68 3.27 -12.84
C VAL A 309 -3.74 2.52 -11.91
N VAL A 310 -2.69 3.18 -11.43
CA VAL A 310 -1.64 2.58 -10.61
C VAL A 310 -1.47 3.39 -9.33
N SER A 311 -1.53 2.75 -8.16
CA SER A 311 -1.23 3.42 -6.90
C SER A 311 0.28 3.66 -6.71
N ARG A 312 0.64 4.58 -5.80
CA ARG A 312 2.06 4.77 -5.40
C ARG A 312 2.70 3.46 -4.90
N ALA A 313 1.98 2.71 -4.07
CA ALA A 313 2.45 1.43 -3.53
C ALA A 313 2.70 0.38 -4.63
N GLU A 314 1.92 0.39 -5.71
CA GLU A 314 2.19 -0.47 -6.87
C GLU A 314 3.45 -0.01 -7.63
N LEU A 315 3.64 1.31 -7.83
CA LEU A 315 4.84 1.85 -8.47
C LEU A 315 6.13 1.57 -7.66
N GLU A 316 6.04 1.56 -6.33
CA GLU A 316 7.17 1.20 -5.45
C GLU A 316 7.58 -0.27 -5.58
N ARG A 317 6.61 -1.15 -5.86
CA ARG A 317 6.83 -2.58 -6.10
C ARG A 317 7.36 -2.89 -7.51
N VAL A 318 7.35 -1.92 -8.42
CA VAL A 318 7.97 -2.09 -9.74
C VAL A 318 9.46 -2.46 -9.54
N PRO A 319 9.95 -3.54 -10.19
CA PRO A 319 11.33 -3.99 -10.02
C PRO A 319 12.34 -2.87 -10.29
N PRO A 320 13.52 -2.86 -9.61
CA PRO A 320 14.57 -1.88 -9.88
C PRO A 320 14.95 -1.76 -11.36
N GLN A 321 14.94 -2.86 -12.13
CA GLN A 321 15.26 -2.81 -13.56
C GLN A 321 14.19 -2.13 -14.43
N ASP A 322 12.97 -1.98 -13.92
CA ASP A 322 11.84 -1.35 -14.61
C ASP A 322 11.56 0.05 -14.06
N ARG A 323 12.56 0.64 -13.37
CA ARG A 323 12.55 2.00 -12.86
C ARG A 323 13.76 2.76 -13.39
N ALA A 324 13.59 4.06 -13.61
CA ALA A 324 14.69 4.95 -13.93
C ALA A 324 14.43 6.34 -13.33
N VAL A 325 15.52 7.09 -13.13
CA VAL A 325 15.48 8.49 -12.70
C VAL A 325 16.36 9.26 -13.68
N ASP A 326 15.80 10.29 -14.30
CA ASP A 326 16.52 11.12 -15.26
C ASP A 326 17.48 12.10 -14.55
N PRO A 327 18.37 12.81 -15.28
CA PRO A 327 19.29 13.79 -14.68
C PRO A 327 18.61 14.88 -13.86
N GLU A 328 17.36 15.22 -14.18
CA GLU A 328 16.54 16.23 -13.52
C GLU A 328 15.86 15.70 -12.25
N GLY A 329 16.01 14.41 -11.94
CA GLY A 329 15.42 13.77 -10.75
C GLY A 329 13.99 13.28 -10.98
N THR A 330 13.50 13.26 -12.22
CA THR A 330 12.16 12.83 -12.58
C THR A 330 12.10 11.30 -12.65
N HIS A 331 11.03 10.69 -12.11
CA HIS A 331 10.87 9.26 -12.12
C HIS A 331 10.21 8.72 -13.40
N TRP A 332 10.68 7.54 -13.80
CA TRP A 332 10.19 6.78 -14.94
C TRP A 332 9.94 5.33 -14.53
N TRP A 333 8.86 4.76 -15.04
CA TRP A 333 8.49 3.36 -14.81
C TRP A 333 8.20 2.65 -16.13
N ARG A 334 8.66 1.41 -16.24
CA ARG A 334 8.28 0.49 -17.33
C ARG A 334 7.08 -0.32 -16.88
N LEU A 335 5.96 -0.12 -17.56
CA LEU A 335 4.65 -0.60 -17.14
C LEU A 335 3.95 -1.33 -18.30
N ASN A 336 3.28 -2.44 -17.98
CA ASN A 336 2.40 -3.15 -18.91
C ASN A 336 1.07 -2.43 -19.15
N VAL A 337 0.67 -2.22 -20.39
CA VAL A 337 -0.61 -1.57 -20.72
C VAL A 337 -1.34 -2.40 -21.74
N ARG A 338 -2.67 -2.26 -21.78
CA ARG A 338 -3.46 -2.85 -22.84
C ARG A 338 -3.42 -1.94 -24.06
N ILE A 339 -3.33 -2.54 -25.23
CA ILE A 339 -3.25 -1.86 -26.52
C ILE A 339 -4.30 -2.43 -27.47
N THR A 340 -4.59 -1.71 -28.54
CA THR A 340 -5.40 -2.25 -29.64
C THR A 340 -4.49 -3.04 -30.57
N SER A 341 -4.84 -4.30 -30.85
CA SER A 341 -4.21 -5.10 -31.90
C SER A 341 -5.26 -5.48 -32.93
N ASN A 342 -4.94 -5.33 -34.21
CA ASN A 342 -5.75 -5.88 -35.31
C ASN A 342 -5.34 -7.32 -35.66
N ASP A 343 -4.29 -7.84 -35.04
CA ASP A 343 -3.84 -9.20 -35.21
C ASP A 343 -4.38 -10.08 -34.07
N PRO A 344 -5.24 -11.07 -34.35
CA PRO A 344 -5.82 -11.97 -33.36
C PRO A 344 -4.79 -12.92 -32.71
N THR A 345 -3.56 -12.99 -33.23
CA THR A 345 -2.46 -13.80 -32.66
C THR A 345 -1.55 -13.01 -31.72
N HIS A 346 -1.68 -11.69 -31.67
CA HIS A 346 -0.84 -10.83 -30.83
C HIS A 346 -1.43 -10.62 -29.44
N SER A 347 -0.55 -10.65 -28.43
CA SER A 347 -0.89 -10.22 -27.07
C SER A 347 -1.45 -8.79 -27.09
N MET A 348 -2.67 -8.58 -26.60
CA MET A 348 -3.26 -7.25 -26.40
C MET A 348 -2.61 -6.45 -25.27
N ALA A 349 -1.47 -6.91 -24.75
CA ALA A 349 -0.66 -6.20 -23.76
C ALA A 349 0.75 -5.97 -24.29
N THR A 350 1.28 -4.77 -24.04
CA THR A 350 2.69 -4.41 -24.28
C THR A 350 3.28 -3.75 -23.04
N GLU A 351 4.60 -3.60 -23.00
CA GLU A 351 5.32 -2.86 -21.97
C GLU A 351 6.04 -1.67 -22.59
N GLY A 352 6.07 -0.56 -21.86
CA GLY A 352 6.83 0.62 -22.26
C GLY A 352 7.03 1.57 -21.11
N TRP A 353 7.85 2.59 -21.34
CA TRP A 353 8.21 3.55 -20.30
C TRP A 353 7.21 4.70 -20.25
N VAL A 354 6.89 5.13 -19.04
CA VAL A 354 6.10 6.32 -18.77
C VAL A 354 6.82 7.19 -17.76
N CYS A 355 6.72 8.49 -17.95
CA CYS A 355 7.31 9.51 -17.10
C CYS A 355 6.27 10.05 -16.11
N GLU A 356 6.71 10.42 -14.91
CA GLU A 356 5.83 11.03 -13.90
C GLU A 356 5.19 12.36 -14.36
N LYS A 357 5.82 13.06 -15.32
CA LYS A 357 5.39 14.37 -15.83
C LYS A 357 5.73 14.55 -17.31
N GLY A 358 4.95 15.39 -18.00
CA GLY A 358 5.24 15.84 -19.36
C GLY A 358 4.83 14.90 -20.49
N LEU A 359 4.24 13.74 -20.21
CA LEU A 359 3.61 12.88 -21.21
C LEU A 359 2.12 13.21 -21.36
N GLN A 360 1.65 13.30 -22.59
CA GLN A 360 0.23 13.51 -22.88
C GLN A 360 -0.58 12.31 -22.37
N LYS A 361 -1.72 12.57 -21.70
CA LYS A 361 -2.62 11.53 -21.15
C LYS A 361 -1.99 10.64 -20.07
N VAL A 362 -0.88 11.09 -19.48
CA VAL A 362 -0.23 10.44 -18.33
C VAL A 362 -0.09 11.47 -17.23
N SER A 363 -0.66 11.20 -16.06
CA SER A 363 -0.64 12.17 -14.96
C SER A 363 -0.92 11.54 -13.59
N TRP A 364 -0.50 12.25 -12.54
CA TRP A 364 -1.01 12.01 -11.20
C TRP A 364 -2.40 12.62 -11.06
N GLN A 365 -3.40 11.79 -10.74
CA GLN A 365 -4.78 12.21 -10.53
C GLN A 365 -5.20 11.98 -9.08
N SER A 366 -6.08 12.86 -8.61
CA SER A 366 -6.75 12.71 -7.32
C SER A 366 -7.78 11.57 -7.38
N PRO A 367 -7.99 10.79 -6.31
CA PRO A 367 -9.11 9.85 -6.19
C PRO A 367 -10.46 10.47 -6.52
N TRP A 368 -10.64 11.77 -6.22
CA TRP A 368 -11.85 12.54 -6.51
C TRP A 368 -12.10 12.74 -8.02
N ALA A 369 -11.10 12.51 -8.88
CA ALA A 369 -11.29 12.50 -10.33
C ALA A 369 -11.99 11.23 -10.82
N TRP A 370 -12.13 10.21 -9.95
CA TRP A 370 -12.67 8.89 -10.31
C TRP A 370 -11.98 8.32 -11.56
N PRO A 371 -10.63 8.22 -11.58
CA PRO A 371 -9.90 7.84 -12.77
C PRO A 371 -10.31 6.45 -13.25
N GLY A 372 -10.54 6.31 -14.56
CA GLY A 372 -10.95 5.06 -15.18
C GLY A 372 -12.37 4.58 -14.84
N PHE A 373 -13.15 5.30 -14.01
CA PHE A 373 -14.55 4.97 -13.80
C PHE A 373 -15.44 5.49 -14.92
N ASP A 374 -16.33 4.62 -15.39
CA ASP A 374 -17.32 4.92 -16.41
C ASP A 374 -18.68 4.33 -16.03
N PHE A 375 -19.74 4.79 -16.68
CA PHE A 375 -21.10 4.34 -16.42
C PHE A 375 -21.68 3.64 -17.63
N VAL A 376 -22.55 2.68 -17.37
CA VAL A 376 -23.45 2.12 -18.38
C VAL A 376 -24.81 1.91 -17.75
N GLU A 377 -25.85 2.32 -18.45
CA GLU A 377 -27.22 2.02 -18.05
C GLU A 377 -27.69 0.85 -18.87
N GLU A 378 -28.01 -0.26 -18.20
CA GLU A 378 -28.60 -1.40 -18.88
C GLU A 378 -30.02 -1.03 -19.33
N GLY A 379 -30.33 -1.36 -20.58
CA GLY A 379 -31.65 -1.11 -21.17
C GLY A 379 -32.70 -2.08 -20.62
N ASP A 380 -33.83 -2.20 -21.33
CA ASP A 380 -34.99 -2.99 -20.91
C ASP A 380 -34.79 -4.53 -20.99
N VAL A 381 -33.58 -5.03 -20.74
CA VAL A 381 -33.31 -6.47 -20.64
C VAL A 381 -34.02 -7.04 -19.40
N GLN A 382 -34.86 -8.05 -19.62
CA GLN A 382 -35.63 -8.71 -18.56
C GLN A 382 -35.09 -10.12 -18.27
N PRO A 383 -35.42 -10.74 -17.12
CA PRO A 383 -35.02 -12.11 -16.80
C PRO A 383 -35.39 -13.12 -17.90
N ILE A 384 -36.57 -12.98 -18.52
CA ILE A 384 -36.98 -13.80 -19.67
C ILE A 384 -36.04 -13.66 -20.87
N ASP A 385 -35.47 -12.47 -21.12
CA ASP A 385 -34.53 -12.26 -22.20
C ASP A 385 -33.20 -12.97 -21.91
N MET A 386 -32.71 -12.86 -20.66
CA MET A 386 -31.48 -13.54 -20.21
C MET A 386 -31.62 -15.07 -20.25
N TRP A 387 -32.73 -15.60 -19.75
CA TRP A 387 -33.03 -17.04 -19.80
C TRP A 387 -33.15 -17.53 -21.24
N SER A 388 -33.88 -16.79 -22.09
CA SER A 388 -34.02 -17.13 -23.52
C SER A 388 -32.66 -17.12 -24.24
N SER A 389 -31.79 -16.16 -23.90
CA SER A 389 -30.43 -16.10 -24.43
C SER A 389 -29.62 -17.34 -24.03
N LEU A 390 -29.75 -17.82 -22.78
CA LEU A 390 -29.09 -19.04 -22.34
C LEU A 390 -29.58 -20.26 -23.14
N GLN A 391 -30.90 -20.46 -23.20
CA GLN A 391 -31.53 -21.56 -23.95
C GLN A 391 -31.13 -21.58 -25.43
N HIS A 392 -31.12 -20.40 -26.07
CA HIS A 392 -30.68 -20.27 -27.46
C HIS A 392 -29.23 -20.70 -27.66
N ARG A 393 -28.32 -20.24 -26.78
CA ARG A 393 -26.88 -20.50 -26.90
C ARG A 393 -26.50 -21.94 -26.54
N THR A 394 -27.24 -22.58 -25.63
CA THR A 394 -27.00 -23.98 -25.25
C THR A 394 -27.68 -24.98 -26.19
N GLY A 395 -28.47 -24.51 -27.17
CA GLY A 395 -29.24 -25.37 -28.06
C GLY A 395 -30.41 -26.08 -27.36
N MET A 396 -30.83 -25.58 -26.19
CA MET A 396 -31.93 -26.13 -25.38
C MET A 396 -33.29 -25.48 -25.71
N ALA A 397 -33.34 -24.54 -26.67
CA ALA A 397 -34.58 -23.95 -27.13
C ALA A 397 -35.39 -24.95 -27.98
N GLU A 398 -36.63 -25.25 -27.59
CA GLU A 398 -37.47 -26.22 -28.30
C GLU A 398 -38.43 -25.55 -29.30
N PRO A 399 -38.61 -26.10 -30.52
CA PRO A 399 -39.61 -25.60 -31.45
C PRO A 399 -41.03 -25.75 -30.87
N GLY A 400 -41.74 -24.63 -30.69
CA GLY A 400 -43.15 -24.63 -30.25
C GLY A 400 -43.42 -23.99 -28.88
N GLU A 401 -42.40 -23.55 -28.14
CA GLU A 401 -42.55 -22.88 -26.83
C GLU A 401 -43.16 -21.46 -26.91
N GLY A 402 -43.54 -20.98 -28.10
CA GLY A 402 -44.21 -19.68 -28.28
C GLY A 402 -43.33 -18.45 -28.01
N VAL A 403 -42.02 -18.65 -27.86
CA VAL A 403 -41.04 -17.59 -27.58
C VAL A 403 -40.00 -17.50 -28.70
N ASP A 404 -39.75 -16.29 -29.19
CA ASP A 404 -38.63 -16.04 -30.12
C ASP A 404 -37.31 -15.93 -29.34
N PHE A 405 -36.72 -17.09 -29.06
CA PHE A 405 -35.45 -17.21 -28.34
C PHE A 405 -34.32 -16.45 -29.01
N LYS A 406 -34.29 -16.43 -30.34
CA LYS A 406 -33.25 -15.74 -31.10
C LYS A 406 -33.40 -14.23 -30.97
N ALA A 407 -34.59 -13.68 -31.16
CA ALA A 407 -34.80 -12.23 -31.03
C ALA A 407 -34.48 -11.73 -29.61
N ARG A 408 -34.81 -12.53 -28.58
CA ARG A 408 -34.46 -12.22 -27.18
C ARG A 408 -32.95 -12.34 -26.90
N ALA A 409 -32.29 -13.37 -27.44
CA ALA A 409 -30.83 -13.48 -27.39
C ALA A 409 -30.16 -12.28 -28.05
N ASP A 410 -30.60 -11.89 -29.26
CA ASP A 410 -30.12 -10.71 -29.98
C ASP A 410 -30.34 -9.42 -29.18
N LYS A 411 -31.43 -9.32 -28.41
CA LYS A 411 -31.70 -8.18 -27.52
C LYS A 411 -30.67 -8.09 -26.39
N VAL A 412 -30.32 -9.22 -25.77
CA VAL A 412 -29.26 -9.30 -24.75
C VAL A 412 -27.90 -8.97 -25.37
N ASP A 413 -27.55 -9.55 -26.51
CA ASP A 413 -26.27 -9.32 -27.20
C ASP A 413 -26.09 -7.85 -27.59
N LYS A 414 -27.19 -7.15 -27.87
CA LYS A 414 -27.20 -5.74 -28.25
C LYS A 414 -27.39 -4.78 -27.06
N SER A 415 -27.49 -5.30 -25.83
CA SER A 415 -27.70 -4.50 -24.64
C SER A 415 -26.49 -3.59 -24.37
N ALA A 416 -26.72 -2.51 -23.62
CA ALA A 416 -25.68 -1.49 -23.42
C ALA A 416 -24.53 -2.02 -22.58
N LEU A 417 -24.82 -2.73 -21.48
CA LEU A 417 -23.81 -3.33 -20.62
C LEU A 417 -23.03 -4.41 -21.37
N VAL A 418 -23.73 -5.28 -22.09
CA VAL A 418 -23.12 -6.39 -22.85
C VAL A 418 -22.17 -5.82 -23.91
N LYS A 419 -22.60 -4.84 -24.72
CA LYS A 419 -21.72 -4.17 -25.69
C LYS A 419 -20.49 -3.55 -25.05
N LYS A 420 -20.65 -2.84 -23.92
CA LYS A 420 -19.55 -2.19 -23.19
C LYS A 420 -18.51 -3.20 -22.71
N ILE A 421 -18.97 -4.39 -22.32
CA ILE A 421 -18.10 -5.51 -21.94
C ILE A 421 -17.45 -6.12 -23.20
N TYR A 422 -18.20 -6.34 -24.28
CA TYR A 422 -17.75 -7.03 -25.50
C TYR A 422 -16.66 -6.26 -26.21
N GLU A 423 -16.78 -4.92 -26.31
CA GLU A 423 -15.71 -4.03 -26.84
C GLU A 423 -14.33 -4.33 -26.22
N ASN A 424 -14.32 -4.90 -25.01
CA ASN A 424 -13.12 -5.19 -24.25
C ASN A 424 -12.78 -6.69 -24.15
N ILE A 425 -13.67 -7.62 -24.50
CA ILE A 425 -13.45 -9.06 -24.31
C ILE A 425 -13.49 -9.84 -25.63
N ASP A 426 -14.36 -9.46 -26.55
CA ASP A 426 -14.58 -10.11 -27.84
C ASP A 426 -13.31 -9.98 -28.69
N GLN A 427 -12.54 -11.07 -28.79
CA GLN A 427 -11.26 -11.11 -29.48
C GLN A 427 -11.43 -11.43 -30.96
N ASN A 428 -12.42 -12.27 -31.30
CA ASN A 428 -12.66 -12.72 -32.66
C ASN A 428 -13.56 -11.74 -33.46
N LYS A 429 -14.15 -10.75 -32.78
CA LYS A 429 -15.06 -9.71 -33.29
C LYS A 429 -16.31 -10.28 -33.94
N ASP A 430 -16.78 -11.43 -33.49
CA ASP A 430 -18.01 -12.06 -33.99
C ASP A 430 -19.27 -11.47 -33.34
N GLY A 431 -19.11 -10.59 -32.34
CA GLY A 431 -20.20 -9.94 -31.63
C GLY A 431 -20.89 -10.83 -30.61
N ARG A 432 -20.28 -11.97 -30.22
CA ARG A 432 -20.82 -12.96 -29.29
C ARG A 432 -19.77 -13.36 -28.28
N LEU A 433 -20.09 -13.24 -26.99
CA LEU A 433 -19.17 -13.67 -25.95
C LEU A 433 -19.32 -15.15 -25.65
N ASP A 434 -18.24 -15.90 -25.90
CA ASP A 434 -18.18 -17.32 -25.58
C ASP A 434 -17.47 -17.60 -24.23
N ALA A 435 -17.58 -18.85 -23.77
CA ALA A 435 -17.00 -19.28 -22.50
C ALA A 435 -15.45 -19.24 -22.50
N GLN A 436 -14.81 -19.40 -23.66
CA GLN A 436 -13.37 -19.35 -23.80
C GLN A 436 -12.86 -17.91 -23.70
N GLU A 437 -13.50 -16.96 -24.37
CA GLU A 437 -13.19 -15.53 -24.29
C GLU A 437 -13.35 -15.01 -22.86
N LEU A 438 -14.44 -15.37 -22.18
CA LEU A 438 -14.64 -15.09 -20.76
C LEU A 438 -13.50 -15.67 -19.91
N ARG A 439 -13.15 -16.94 -20.10
CA ARG A 439 -12.05 -17.61 -19.36
C ARG A 439 -10.70 -16.96 -19.61
N GLN A 440 -10.47 -16.41 -20.80
CA GLN A 440 -9.25 -15.68 -21.11
C GLN A 440 -9.28 -14.28 -20.49
N ALA A 441 -10.41 -13.58 -20.56
CA ALA A 441 -10.58 -12.25 -20.01
C ALA A 441 -10.36 -12.19 -18.49
N ILE A 442 -10.91 -13.16 -17.74
CA ILE A 442 -10.72 -13.22 -16.27
C ILE A 442 -9.25 -13.40 -15.86
N LYS A 443 -8.40 -13.91 -16.76
CA LYS A 443 -6.96 -14.08 -16.52
C LYS A 443 -6.14 -12.84 -16.82
N GLN A 444 -6.74 -11.78 -17.36
CA GLN A 444 -6.05 -10.56 -17.74
C GLN A 444 -6.20 -9.47 -16.65
N PRO A 445 -5.16 -9.18 -15.85
CA PRO A 445 -5.27 -8.25 -14.72
C PRO A 445 -5.68 -6.83 -15.12
N LEU A 446 -5.22 -6.36 -16.29
CA LEU A 446 -5.55 -5.02 -16.80
C LEU A 446 -7.02 -4.90 -17.20
N LEU A 447 -7.58 -5.97 -17.78
CA LEU A 447 -8.98 -6.04 -18.14
C LEU A 447 -9.87 -6.14 -16.90
N ALA A 448 -9.49 -6.98 -15.93
CA ALA A 448 -10.17 -7.04 -14.63
C ALA A 448 -10.17 -5.68 -13.92
N GLN A 449 -9.04 -4.95 -13.94
CA GLN A 449 -8.97 -3.59 -13.39
C GLN A 449 -9.95 -2.65 -14.09
N SER A 450 -10.01 -2.67 -15.43
CA SER A 450 -10.92 -1.81 -16.18
C SER A 450 -12.40 -2.15 -15.93
N LEU A 451 -12.76 -3.44 -15.98
CA LEU A 451 -14.14 -3.89 -15.74
C LEU A 451 -14.61 -3.59 -14.32
N SER A 452 -13.72 -3.70 -13.32
CA SER A 452 -14.04 -3.33 -11.94
C SER A 452 -14.38 -1.84 -11.76
N ARG A 453 -14.03 -0.98 -12.71
CA ARG A 453 -14.34 0.46 -12.69
C ARG A 453 -15.58 0.83 -13.52
N LEU A 454 -16.26 -0.15 -14.10
CA LEU A 454 -17.54 0.06 -14.75
C LEU A 454 -18.66 0.06 -13.71
N ILE A 455 -19.44 1.15 -13.66
CA ILE A 455 -20.62 1.28 -12.80
C ILE A 455 -21.84 1.01 -13.67
N ALA A 456 -22.57 -0.05 -13.36
CA ALA A 456 -23.73 -0.48 -14.13
C ALA A 456 -25.02 -0.09 -13.42
N ARG A 457 -25.94 0.57 -14.13
CA ARG A 457 -27.30 0.81 -13.64
C ARG A 457 -28.21 -0.30 -14.13
N TYR A 458 -28.78 -1.07 -13.22
CA TYR A 458 -29.76 -2.11 -13.51
C TYR A 458 -30.65 -2.38 -12.28
N GLU A 459 -31.78 -3.04 -12.49
CA GLU A 459 -32.70 -3.36 -11.42
C GLU A 459 -32.11 -4.44 -10.50
N SER A 460 -32.00 -4.14 -9.21
CA SER A 460 -31.50 -5.10 -8.21
C SER A 460 -32.43 -6.31 -8.07
N GLU A 461 -31.84 -7.49 -7.85
CA GLU A 461 -32.59 -8.73 -7.59
C GLU A 461 -33.41 -8.68 -6.29
N TRP A 462 -33.02 -7.82 -5.35
CA TRP A 462 -33.66 -7.63 -4.05
C TRP A 462 -34.94 -6.77 -4.09
N GLY A 463 -35.40 -6.40 -5.29
CA GLY A 463 -36.58 -5.58 -5.52
C GLY A 463 -37.23 -5.83 -6.89
N GLY A 464 -37.97 -4.83 -7.36
CA GLY A 464 -38.73 -4.88 -8.62
C GLY A 464 -40.10 -5.54 -8.44
N ASP A 465 -40.87 -5.65 -9.52
CA ASP A 465 -42.19 -6.28 -9.54
C ASP A 465 -42.09 -7.81 -9.79
N MET A 466 -43.05 -8.62 -9.28
CA MET A 466 -43.09 -10.06 -9.60
C MET A 466 -43.41 -10.33 -11.07
N ALA A 467 -43.99 -9.38 -11.80
CA ALA A 467 -44.34 -9.51 -13.21
C ALA A 467 -43.15 -9.95 -14.09
N LYS A 468 -41.94 -9.46 -13.82
CA LYS A 468 -40.73 -9.86 -14.57
C LYS A 468 -40.37 -11.33 -14.38
N TRP A 469 -40.67 -11.89 -13.20
CA TRP A 469 -40.48 -13.30 -12.89
C TRP A 469 -41.63 -14.13 -13.45
N ASN A 470 -42.88 -13.69 -13.27
CA ASN A 470 -44.06 -14.37 -13.84
C ASN A 470 -43.99 -14.48 -15.37
N ALA A 471 -43.28 -13.59 -16.05
CA ALA A 471 -43.03 -13.71 -17.49
C ALA A 471 -42.29 -15.01 -17.88
N LEU A 472 -41.56 -15.65 -16.96
CA LEU A 472 -40.91 -16.95 -17.18
C LEU A 472 -41.88 -18.14 -17.10
N ASP A 473 -43.10 -17.97 -16.57
CA ASP A 473 -44.06 -19.07 -16.39
C ASP A 473 -44.26 -19.98 -17.64
N PRO A 474 -44.31 -19.44 -18.87
CA PRO A 474 -44.43 -20.27 -20.08
C PRO A 474 -43.22 -21.16 -20.36
N LEU A 475 -42.05 -20.83 -19.79
CA LEU A 475 -40.76 -21.51 -20.04
C LEU A 475 -40.40 -22.53 -18.95
N MET A 476 -41.18 -22.61 -17.87
CA MET A 476 -40.88 -23.46 -16.70
C MET A 476 -41.81 -24.69 -16.60
N ILE A 477 -42.27 -25.22 -17.75
CA ILE A 477 -43.35 -26.22 -17.80
C ILE A 477 -42.99 -27.52 -17.07
N ASP A 478 -41.77 -28.03 -17.24
CA ASP A 478 -41.33 -29.31 -16.68
C ASP A 478 -40.91 -29.25 -15.20
N GLY A 479 -40.82 -28.03 -14.63
CA GLY A 479 -40.41 -27.77 -13.24
C GLY A 479 -41.41 -26.89 -12.49
N LYS A 480 -42.71 -26.97 -12.82
CA LYS A 480 -43.75 -26.09 -12.24
C LYS A 480 -43.77 -26.06 -10.71
N PRO A 481 -43.68 -27.21 -9.98
CA PRO A 481 -43.67 -27.20 -8.52
C PRO A 481 -42.45 -26.45 -7.95
N GLU A 482 -41.26 -26.70 -8.49
CA GLU A 482 -40.01 -26.05 -8.09
C GLU A 482 -40.05 -24.55 -8.41
N TRP A 483 -40.57 -24.19 -9.58
CA TRP A 483 -40.75 -22.79 -9.97
C TRP A 483 -41.77 -22.06 -9.09
N ALA A 484 -42.85 -22.70 -8.69
CA ALA A 484 -43.80 -22.12 -7.74
C ALA A 484 -43.14 -21.86 -6.36
N ALA A 485 -42.36 -22.82 -5.86
CA ALA A 485 -41.61 -22.66 -4.62
C ALA A 485 -40.53 -21.56 -4.72
N GLU A 486 -39.82 -21.50 -5.85
CA GLU A 486 -38.83 -20.48 -6.12
C GLU A 486 -39.45 -19.08 -6.17
N LYS A 487 -40.62 -18.91 -6.79
CA LYS A 487 -41.32 -17.62 -6.80
C LYS A 487 -41.70 -17.14 -5.39
N LEU A 488 -42.08 -18.04 -4.48
CA LEU A 488 -42.32 -17.70 -3.07
C LEU A 488 -41.02 -17.27 -2.36
N ARG A 489 -39.91 -17.95 -2.66
CA ARG A 489 -38.58 -17.57 -2.14
C ARG A 489 -38.17 -16.19 -2.65
N ILE A 490 -38.27 -15.94 -3.95
CA ILE A 490 -37.97 -14.63 -4.57
C ILE A 490 -38.82 -13.54 -3.93
N ASP A 491 -40.12 -13.75 -3.77
CA ASP A 491 -41.01 -12.76 -3.14
C ASP A 491 -40.60 -12.44 -1.70
N SER A 492 -40.14 -13.46 -0.96
CA SER A 492 -39.65 -13.32 0.41
C SER A 492 -38.31 -12.57 0.50
N LEU A 493 -37.47 -12.66 -0.54
CA LEU A 493 -36.19 -11.95 -0.62
C LEU A 493 -36.32 -10.49 -1.09
N ARG A 494 -37.49 -10.07 -1.59
CA ARG A 494 -37.74 -8.69 -2.05
C ARG A 494 -37.92 -7.72 -0.89
N TRP A 495 -36.81 -7.26 -0.33
CA TRP A 495 -36.80 -6.36 0.82
C TRP A 495 -36.79 -4.86 0.46
N TRP A 496 -36.55 -4.50 -0.80
CA TRP A 496 -36.37 -3.09 -1.23
C TRP A 496 -37.49 -2.13 -0.82
N PRO A 497 -38.79 -2.44 -1.04
CA PRO A 497 -39.88 -1.51 -0.72
C PRO A 497 -39.97 -1.21 0.79
N GLN A 498 -39.67 -2.22 1.61
CA GLN A 498 -39.69 -2.11 3.07
C GLN A 498 -38.57 -1.17 3.55
N MET A 499 -37.41 -1.22 2.90
CA MET A 499 -36.27 -0.33 3.21
C MET A 499 -36.49 1.08 2.71
N ALA A 500 -37.02 1.26 1.48
CA ALA A 500 -37.36 2.57 0.92
C ALA A 500 -38.35 3.35 1.80
N ALA A 501 -39.30 2.65 2.44
CA ALA A 501 -40.23 3.26 3.37
C ALA A 501 -39.62 3.64 4.73
N LYS A 502 -38.57 2.93 5.18
CA LYS A 502 -38.00 3.07 6.53
C LYS A 502 -36.74 3.95 6.59
N LEU A 503 -35.96 4.03 5.52
CA LEU A 503 -34.68 4.73 5.49
C LEU A 503 -34.74 6.01 4.64
N LYS A 504 -34.55 7.15 5.31
CA LYS A 504 -34.41 8.45 4.63
C LYS A 504 -33.19 8.44 3.70
N GLY A 505 -33.39 8.76 2.43
CA GLY A 505 -32.33 8.83 1.42
C GLY A 505 -31.98 7.49 0.76
N PHE A 506 -32.66 6.40 1.12
CA PHE A 506 -32.57 5.14 0.39
C PHE A 506 -33.25 5.26 -0.99
N PRO A 507 -32.74 4.61 -2.06
CA PRO A 507 -33.34 4.71 -3.38
C PRO A 507 -34.79 4.21 -3.38
N ALA A 508 -35.71 5.03 -3.88
CA ALA A 508 -37.12 4.65 -3.97
C ALA A 508 -37.36 3.52 -5.00
N SER A 509 -36.58 3.53 -6.07
CA SER A 509 -36.60 2.51 -7.12
C SER A 509 -35.50 1.46 -6.88
N PRO A 510 -35.76 0.17 -7.19
CA PRO A 510 -34.75 -0.88 -7.25
C PRO A 510 -33.78 -0.76 -8.44
N LEU A 511 -34.05 0.16 -9.38
CA LEU A 511 -33.12 0.54 -10.42
C LEU A 511 -32.01 1.41 -9.83
N ALA A 512 -30.83 0.82 -9.63
CA ALA A 512 -29.72 1.44 -8.91
C ALA A 512 -28.40 1.32 -9.67
N PHE A 513 -27.47 2.22 -9.40
CA PHE A 513 -26.09 2.16 -9.88
C PHE A 513 -25.28 1.24 -8.97
N HIS A 514 -24.87 0.09 -9.51
CA HIS A 514 -24.04 -0.90 -8.84
C HIS A 514 -22.57 -0.61 -9.06
N ILE A 515 -21.80 -0.60 -7.98
CA ILE A 515 -20.40 -0.20 -7.94
C ILE A 515 -19.59 -1.37 -7.41
N HIS A 516 -18.52 -1.76 -8.12
CA HIS A 516 -17.66 -2.81 -7.64
C HIS A 516 -16.98 -2.41 -6.31
N PRO A 517 -17.20 -3.13 -5.20
CA PRO A 517 -16.76 -2.71 -3.86
C PRO A 517 -15.25 -2.53 -3.76
N ILE A 518 -14.49 -3.47 -4.34
CA ILE A 518 -13.02 -3.43 -4.28
C ILE A 518 -12.45 -2.26 -5.09
N ALA A 519 -13.01 -1.94 -6.26
CA ALA A 519 -12.53 -0.83 -7.06
C ALA A 519 -12.85 0.52 -6.41
N LEU A 520 -14.06 0.65 -5.84
CA LEU A 520 -14.46 1.82 -5.06
C LEU A 520 -13.48 2.07 -3.92
N VAL A 521 -13.26 1.04 -3.10
CA VAL A 521 -12.30 1.08 -2.00
C VAL A 521 -10.89 1.39 -2.51
N ALA A 522 -10.38 0.66 -3.50
CA ALA A 522 -9.04 0.86 -4.03
C ALA A 522 -8.83 2.27 -4.61
N ASN A 523 -9.87 2.91 -5.13
CA ASN A 523 -9.78 4.28 -5.65
C ASN A 523 -9.46 5.30 -4.54
N PHE A 524 -10.13 5.20 -3.40
CA PHE A 524 -9.97 6.16 -2.29
C PHE A 524 -8.93 5.73 -1.26
N ILE A 525 -8.78 4.42 -1.06
CA ILE A 525 -7.85 3.83 -0.10
C ILE A 525 -6.49 3.58 -0.75
N GLY A 526 -6.39 3.52 -2.08
CA GLY A 526 -5.13 3.46 -2.83
C GLY A 526 -4.32 4.77 -2.83
N GLY A 527 -4.88 5.83 -2.23
CA GLY A 527 -4.24 7.13 -2.01
C GLY A 527 -3.98 7.48 -0.55
N THR A 528 -4.49 6.71 0.39
CA THR A 528 -4.00 6.68 1.77
C THR A 528 -2.98 5.56 1.84
N SER A 529 -1.74 5.82 2.23
CA SER A 529 -0.76 4.79 2.56
C SER A 529 -1.29 3.92 3.70
N THR A 530 -2.18 2.95 3.42
CA THR A 530 -2.53 1.92 4.41
C THR A 530 -1.33 1.04 4.71
N ASN A 531 -0.38 0.96 3.76
CA ASN A 531 0.98 0.54 4.03
C ASN A 531 1.83 1.76 4.33
N LEU A 532 2.14 1.90 5.61
CA LEU A 532 3.18 2.78 6.10
C LEU A 532 4.47 2.52 5.29
N SER A 533 4.99 3.53 4.59
CA SER A 533 6.26 3.35 3.89
C SER A 533 7.33 2.99 4.91
N GLU A 534 8.34 2.19 4.53
CA GLU A 534 9.37 1.82 5.50
C GLU A 534 10.11 3.06 6.04
N ALA A 535 10.26 4.09 5.22
CA ALA A 535 10.79 5.39 5.63
C ALA A 535 9.90 6.08 6.67
N GLU A 536 8.58 6.14 6.44
CA GLU A 536 7.63 6.71 7.41
C GLU A 536 7.62 5.90 8.71
N ALA A 537 7.66 4.57 8.63
CA ALA A 537 7.71 3.68 9.77
C ALA A 537 8.93 3.94 10.67
N ARG A 538 10.10 4.11 10.06
CA ARG A 538 11.34 4.46 10.77
C ARG A 538 11.23 5.81 11.46
N VAL A 539 10.67 6.82 10.79
CA VAL A 539 10.50 8.16 11.38
C VAL A 539 9.53 8.13 12.55
N ARG A 540 8.38 7.45 12.42
CA ARG A 540 7.40 7.28 13.50
C ARG A 540 7.97 6.51 14.69
N ALA A 541 8.70 5.43 14.44
CA ALA A 541 9.39 4.68 15.49
C ALA A 541 10.41 5.54 16.22
N PHE A 542 11.15 6.39 15.50
CA PHE A 542 12.11 7.33 16.08
C PHE A 542 11.43 8.39 16.96
N LEU A 543 10.28 8.93 16.54
CA LEU A 543 9.48 9.85 17.36
C LEU A 543 9.02 9.18 18.67
N ARG A 544 8.56 7.92 18.61
CA ARG A 544 8.12 7.17 19.81
C ARG A 544 9.29 6.85 20.74
N MET A 545 10.46 6.52 20.18
CA MET A 545 11.70 6.36 20.95
C MET A 545 12.08 7.63 21.72
N ILE A 546 12.00 8.82 21.09
CA ILE A 546 12.27 10.10 21.76
C ILE A 546 11.35 10.27 22.99
N ARG A 547 10.06 9.96 22.85
CA ARG A 547 9.07 10.10 23.93
C ARG A 547 9.38 9.23 25.16
N VAL A 548 10.00 8.06 24.97
CA VAL A 548 10.48 7.23 26.09
C VAL A 548 11.56 7.95 26.89
N GLY A 549 12.52 8.59 26.21
CA GLY A 549 13.57 9.36 26.88
C GLY A 549 13.01 10.57 27.63
N GLU A 550 12.03 11.25 27.04
CA GLU A 550 11.40 12.42 27.64
C GLU A 550 10.36 12.09 28.74
N GLY A 551 9.98 10.81 28.90
CA GLY A 551 8.97 10.38 29.88
C GLY A 551 7.55 10.80 29.52
N THR A 552 7.24 10.87 28.22
CA THR A 552 6.01 11.42 27.62
C THR A 552 5.28 10.40 26.75
N GLU A 553 5.41 9.12 27.08
CA GLU A 553 4.72 8.01 26.40
C GLU A 553 3.18 8.12 26.56
N GLY A 554 2.43 7.65 25.56
CA GLY A 554 0.97 7.68 25.58
C GLY A 554 0.33 9.08 25.48
N VAL A 555 -0.99 9.11 25.34
CA VAL A 555 -1.77 10.33 25.02
C VAL A 555 -1.56 11.46 26.03
N ALA A 556 -1.35 11.13 27.32
CA ALA A 556 -1.10 12.12 28.36
C ALA A 556 0.21 12.92 28.14
N GLY A 557 1.18 12.35 27.42
CA GLY A 557 2.46 12.98 27.12
C GLY A 557 2.35 14.29 26.34
N TYR A 558 1.32 14.43 25.50
CA TYR A 558 1.10 15.66 24.71
C TYR A 558 0.81 16.89 25.57
N ALA A 559 0.30 16.70 26.80
CA ALA A 559 0.03 17.78 27.75
C ALA A 559 1.13 17.95 28.82
N ARG A 560 2.18 17.13 28.79
CA ARG A 560 3.18 17.03 29.86
C ARG A 560 4.12 18.23 29.86
N LEU A 561 4.34 18.84 31.02
CA LEU A 561 5.40 19.80 31.29
C LEU A 561 6.60 19.10 31.94
N PHE A 562 7.77 19.72 31.80
CA PHE A 562 8.95 19.36 32.58
C PHE A 562 8.60 19.21 34.07
N GLY A 563 9.10 18.14 34.70
CA GLY A 563 8.85 17.85 36.12
C GLY A 563 7.54 17.13 36.44
N GLY A 564 6.69 16.84 35.44
CA GLY A 564 5.62 15.86 35.54
C GLY A 564 4.18 16.41 35.46
N SER A 565 3.97 17.70 35.69
CA SER A 565 2.63 18.32 35.64
C SER A 565 2.05 18.40 34.21
N SER A 566 0.75 18.59 34.09
CA SER A 566 0.00 18.77 32.84
C SER A 566 -0.38 20.23 32.65
N PHE A 567 -0.02 20.86 31.52
CA PHE A 567 -0.41 22.25 31.28
C PHE A 567 -1.93 22.43 31.13
N ILE A 568 -2.66 21.36 30.81
CA ILE A 568 -4.12 21.39 30.70
C ILE A 568 -4.77 21.21 32.07
N GLN A 569 -4.43 20.12 32.77
CA GLN A 569 -5.11 19.75 34.02
C GLN A 569 -4.64 20.61 35.21
N ASP A 570 -3.34 20.88 35.30
CA ASP A 570 -2.76 21.54 36.47
C ASP A 570 -2.63 23.07 36.29
N HIS A 571 -2.62 23.56 35.04
CA HIS A 571 -2.36 24.98 34.72
C HIS A 571 -3.42 25.64 33.84
N GLY A 572 -4.51 24.93 33.48
CA GLY A 572 -5.65 25.50 32.75
C GLY A 572 -5.34 26.04 31.35
N LYS A 573 -4.24 25.60 30.71
CA LYS A 573 -3.91 25.94 29.31
C LYS A 573 -4.61 24.99 28.34
N THR A 574 -4.50 25.30 27.06
CA THR A 574 -5.06 24.50 25.95
C THR A 574 -3.98 24.20 24.92
N PHE A 575 -4.31 23.38 23.92
CA PHE A 575 -3.43 23.11 22.79
C PHE A 575 -3.37 24.25 21.75
N ALA A 576 -4.00 25.41 22.00
CA ALA A 576 -4.01 26.51 21.04
C ALA A 576 -2.60 27.03 20.72
N ASP A 577 -1.67 26.93 21.66
CA ASP A 577 -0.27 27.30 21.47
C ASP A 577 0.62 26.60 22.51
N HIS A 578 1.94 26.70 22.36
CA HIS A 578 2.89 26.25 23.38
C HIS A 578 2.61 26.94 24.72
N PRO A 579 2.60 26.23 25.87
CA PRO A 579 2.09 26.78 27.13
C PRO A 579 2.98 27.88 27.74
N ARG A 580 4.27 27.91 27.40
CA ARG A 580 5.26 28.90 27.91
C ARG A 580 5.32 28.98 29.44
N ILE A 581 5.11 27.85 30.10
CA ILE A 581 5.16 27.75 31.56
C ILE A 581 6.58 27.36 31.96
N LEU A 582 7.24 28.19 32.77
CA LEU A 582 8.57 27.90 33.30
C LEU A 582 8.45 27.13 34.63
N ILE A 583 8.90 25.87 34.64
CA ILE A 583 8.97 25.04 35.84
C ILE A 583 10.37 25.14 36.45
N LYS A 584 10.43 25.38 37.77
CA LYS A 584 11.67 25.48 38.55
C LYS A 584 11.80 24.25 39.46
N LYS A 585 12.50 23.20 39.01
CA LYS A 585 12.67 21.95 39.76
C LYS A 585 14.07 21.38 39.53
N GLY A 586 15.05 21.91 40.27
CA GLY A 586 16.49 21.68 40.07
C GLY A 586 17.06 22.47 38.89
N TYR A 587 16.37 22.42 37.75
CA TYR A 587 16.64 23.25 36.56
C TYR A 587 15.41 24.10 36.23
N ASN A 588 15.64 25.24 35.57
CA ASN A 588 14.58 26.06 35.00
C ASN A 588 14.30 25.59 33.58
N SER A 589 13.12 25.02 33.33
CA SER A 589 12.75 24.50 32.01
C SER A 589 11.31 24.87 31.67
N SER A 590 11.11 25.28 30.42
CA SER A 590 9.79 25.51 29.83
C SER A 590 9.37 24.40 28.87
N ALA A 591 10.06 23.26 28.92
CA ALA A 591 9.80 22.12 28.06
C ALA A 591 8.36 21.61 28.24
N ALA A 592 7.68 21.43 27.11
CA ALA A 592 6.29 20.99 27.08
C ALA A 592 6.00 20.01 25.94
N GLY A 593 4.98 19.19 26.16
CA GLY A 593 4.43 18.26 25.20
C GLY A 593 5.27 16.99 25.00
N ALA A 594 4.86 16.21 24.01
CA ALA A 594 5.42 14.88 23.74
C ALA A 594 6.93 14.92 23.45
N TYR A 595 7.41 15.99 22.83
CA TYR A 595 8.81 16.16 22.45
C TYR A 595 9.56 17.18 23.31
N GLN A 596 8.98 17.56 24.46
CA GLN A 596 9.58 18.49 25.44
C GLN A 596 10.17 19.74 24.77
N VAL A 597 9.38 20.34 23.87
CA VAL A 597 9.78 21.52 23.10
C VAL A 597 9.96 22.70 24.07
N MET A 598 11.07 23.41 23.94
CA MET A 598 11.34 24.60 24.75
C MET A 598 10.63 25.83 24.19
N GLN A 599 10.21 26.75 25.07
CA GLN A 599 9.62 28.02 24.65
C GLN A 599 10.49 28.77 23.64
N TYR A 600 11.79 28.90 23.88
CA TYR A 600 12.66 29.64 22.97
C TYR A 600 12.80 28.95 21.61
N THR A 601 12.69 27.62 21.54
CA THR A 601 12.68 26.88 20.27
C THR A 601 11.34 27.08 19.56
N TRP A 602 10.24 27.13 20.30
CA TRP A 602 8.93 27.43 19.72
C TRP A 602 8.86 28.87 19.21
N ASP A 603 9.39 29.84 19.95
CA ASP A 603 9.30 31.25 19.59
C ASP A 603 10.42 31.73 18.64
N ASP A 604 11.40 30.87 18.32
CA ASP A 604 12.48 31.18 17.37
C ASP A 604 11.90 31.58 15.99
N PRO A 605 12.31 32.72 15.41
CA PRO A 605 11.78 33.19 14.13
C PRO A 605 11.95 32.20 12.96
N GLY A 606 13.07 31.47 12.93
CA GLY A 606 13.32 30.44 11.92
C GLY A 606 12.34 29.27 12.07
N GLN A 607 12.11 28.84 13.30
CA GLN A 607 11.12 27.82 13.60
C GLN A 607 9.67 28.27 13.34
N VAL A 608 9.33 29.53 13.62
CA VAL A 608 8.03 30.12 13.25
C VAL A 608 7.82 30.09 11.74
N ALA A 609 8.85 30.45 10.96
CA ALA A 609 8.79 30.38 9.50
C ALA A 609 8.59 28.94 9.00
N LEU A 610 9.28 27.97 9.59
CA LEU A 610 9.10 26.54 9.27
C LEU A 610 7.69 26.05 9.64
N ARG A 611 7.16 26.40 10.81
CA ARG A 611 5.77 26.06 11.18
C ARG A 611 4.76 26.63 10.19
N LYS A 612 4.93 27.89 9.79
CA LYS A 612 4.10 28.51 8.75
C LYS A 612 4.21 27.76 7.42
N LYS A 613 5.42 27.39 7.00
CA LYS A 613 5.68 26.64 5.76
C LYS A 613 4.97 25.28 5.74
N TYR A 614 4.97 24.56 6.86
CA TYR A 614 4.41 23.22 6.98
C TYR A 614 3.01 23.15 7.61
N GLY A 615 2.33 24.31 7.73
CA GLY A 615 0.95 24.39 8.18
C GLY A 615 0.72 24.11 9.67
N ILE A 616 1.73 24.23 10.53
CA ILE A 616 1.62 24.04 11.98
C ILE A 616 1.12 25.34 12.61
N LYS A 617 -0.15 25.36 13.03
CA LYS A 617 -0.85 26.56 13.54
C LYS A 617 -1.07 26.56 15.05
N ASP A 618 -0.96 25.40 15.69
CA ASP A 618 -1.27 25.19 17.10
C ASP A 618 -0.28 24.22 17.74
N PHE A 619 -0.50 23.86 19.00
CA PHE A 619 0.28 22.88 19.75
C PHE A 619 -0.50 21.58 20.00
N SER A 620 -1.47 21.25 19.13
CA SER A 620 -2.25 20.00 19.21
C SER A 620 -1.36 18.75 19.09
N PRO A 621 -1.82 17.57 19.53
CA PRO A 621 -1.04 16.35 19.43
C PRO A 621 -0.46 16.08 18.02
N LYS A 622 -1.28 16.24 16.98
CA LYS A 622 -0.85 16.07 15.57
C LYS A 622 0.19 17.11 15.15
N SER A 623 0.02 18.36 15.59
CA SER A 623 1.00 19.44 15.35
C SER A 623 2.32 19.18 16.05
N GLN A 624 2.31 18.64 17.27
CA GLN A 624 3.52 18.28 18.00
C GLN A 624 4.30 17.18 17.27
N ASP A 625 3.63 16.12 16.82
CA ASP A 625 4.26 15.02 16.06
C ASP A 625 4.93 15.53 14.78
N ARG A 626 4.19 16.30 13.96
CA ARG A 626 4.73 16.91 12.74
C ARG A 626 5.88 17.87 13.06
N TYR A 627 5.77 18.65 14.14
CA TYR A 627 6.84 19.55 14.56
C TYR A 627 8.10 18.82 15.04
N GLY A 628 7.94 17.66 15.69
CA GLY A 628 9.05 16.76 16.02
C GLY A 628 9.84 16.36 14.76
N VAL A 629 9.15 15.99 13.68
CA VAL A 629 9.80 15.70 12.38
C VAL A 629 10.48 16.93 11.79
N ILE A 630 9.88 18.13 11.92
CA ILE A 630 10.50 19.39 11.48
C ILE A 630 11.83 19.64 12.23
N LEU A 631 11.88 19.38 13.54
CA LEU A 631 13.12 19.51 14.32
C LEU A 631 14.18 18.51 13.86
N ILE A 632 13.80 17.25 13.62
CA ILE A 632 14.71 16.21 13.08
C ILE A 632 15.25 16.63 11.71
N LYS A 633 14.38 17.13 10.82
CA LYS A 633 14.72 17.50 9.43
C LYS A 633 15.58 18.75 9.36
N HIS A 634 15.10 19.86 9.92
CA HIS A 634 15.67 21.19 9.65
C HIS A 634 16.65 21.64 10.72
N LYS A 635 16.38 21.34 11.99
CA LYS A 635 17.23 21.79 13.09
C LYS A 635 18.41 20.85 13.35
N ARG A 636 18.19 19.53 13.22
CA ARG A 636 19.20 18.50 13.49
C ARG A 636 19.76 17.82 12.24
N ASN A 637 19.15 18.04 11.08
CA ASN A 637 19.58 17.46 9.81
C ASN A 637 19.84 15.95 9.90
N ALA A 638 18.91 15.23 10.56
CA ALA A 638 19.03 13.81 10.90
C ALA A 638 17.99 12.93 10.18
N LEU A 639 17.07 13.54 9.42
CA LEU A 639 15.95 12.83 8.82
C LEU A 639 16.41 11.75 7.83
N GLU A 640 17.42 12.04 7.01
CA GLU A 640 17.95 11.07 6.05
C GLU A 640 18.62 9.88 6.73
N GLU A 641 19.28 10.07 7.87
CA GLU A 641 19.80 8.96 8.66
C GLU A 641 18.67 8.06 9.19
N VAL A 642 17.60 8.66 9.73
CA VAL A 642 16.43 7.89 10.20
C VAL A 642 15.79 7.12 9.04
N LYS A 643 15.53 7.78 7.91
CA LYS A 643 14.96 7.15 6.71
C LYS A 643 15.81 6.01 6.18
N ASN A 644 17.14 6.07 6.32
CA ASN A 644 18.08 5.05 5.86
C ASN A 644 18.50 4.04 6.95
N ASN A 645 17.76 3.98 8.08
CA ASN A 645 18.01 3.08 9.21
C ASN A 645 19.40 3.23 9.87
N LYS A 646 19.99 4.42 9.80
CA LYS A 646 21.25 4.81 10.47
C LYS A 646 20.94 5.46 11.83
N ILE A 647 20.35 4.66 12.71
CA ILE A 647 19.68 5.19 13.93
C ILE A 647 20.68 5.70 14.97
N LYS A 648 21.88 5.12 15.05
CA LYS A 648 22.91 5.61 15.98
C LYS A 648 23.39 7.00 15.57
N GLU A 649 23.60 7.22 14.28
CA GLU A 649 23.98 8.50 13.69
C GLU A 649 22.87 9.53 13.86
N ALA A 650 21.61 9.13 13.67
CA ALA A 650 20.46 9.99 13.93
C ALA A 650 20.37 10.41 15.40
N ILE A 651 20.57 9.47 16.35
CA ILE A 651 20.62 9.78 17.80
C ILE A 651 21.73 10.79 18.10
N GLN A 652 22.93 10.57 17.57
CA GLN A 652 24.07 11.49 17.78
C GLN A 652 23.79 12.90 17.27
N LYS A 653 23.11 13.05 16.14
CA LYS A 653 22.71 14.37 15.63
C LYS A 653 21.63 15.03 16.47
N CYS A 654 20.76 14.23 17.08
CA CYS A 654 19.58 14.70 17.82
C CYS A 654 19.81 14.90 19.33
N ASN A 655 20.91 14.40 19.90
CA ASN A 655 21.18 14.40 21.35
C ASN A 655 21.43 15.78 21.97
N THR A 656 21.48 16.83 21.16
CA THR A 656 21.54 18.23 21.58
C THR A 656 20.18 18.94 21.49
N GLU A 657 19.14 18.29 20.97
CA GLU A 657 17.74 18.76 21.10
C GLU A 657 17.07 18.09 22.29
N TRP A 658 17.17 16.76 22.36
CA TRP A 658 16.54 15.94 23.39
C TRP A 658 17.60 15.46 24.35
N ALA A 659 17.61 16.06 25.53
CA ALA A 659 18.66 15.84 26.51
C ALA A 659 18.65 14.42 27.09
N SER A 660 17.53 13.69 26.94
CA SER A 660 17.39 12.29 27.35
C SER A 660 18.13 11.30 26.43
N LEU A 661 18.52 11.70 25.23
CA LEU A 661 19.14 10.80 24.26
C LEU A 661 20.58 10.42 24.65
N PRO A 662 21.05 9.20 24.29
CA PRO A 662 22.41 8.76 24.55
C PRO A 662 23.48 9.76 24.10
N GLY A 663 24.45 10.02 24.98
CA GLY A 663 25.58 10.91 24.70
C GLY A 663 25.25 12.42 24.70
N SER A 664 24.07 12.81 25.19
CA SER A 664 23.70 14.21 25.41
C SER A 664 24.72 14.93 26.33
N PRO A 665 25.14 16.17 26.01
CA PRO A 665 26.17 16.88 26.76
C PRO A 665 25.64 17.62 28.01
N TYR A 666 24.33 17.59 28.28
CA TYR A 666 23.70 18.47 29.28
C TYR A 666 23.78 17.96 30.74
N GLY A 667 24.47 16.83 30.97
CA GLY A 667 24.64 16.26 32.33
C GLY A 667 23.37 15.72 32.97
N GLN A 668 22.24 15.71 32.25
CA GLN A 668 20.97 15.11 32.67
C GLN A 668 21.00 13.59 32.48
N PRO A 669 20.19 12.81 33.22
CA PRO A 669 20.08 11.36 33.01
C PRO A 669 19.70 11.04 31.56
N THR A 670 20.51 10.21 30.91
CA THR A 670 20.27 9.75 29.53
C THR A 670 19.80 8.31 29.51
N VAL A 671 19.04 7.96 28.47
CA VAL A 671 18.73 6.57 28.15
C VAL A 671 20.01 5.89 27.66
N ASN A 672 20.26 4.65 28.09
CA ASN A 672 21.37 3.85 27.56
C ASN A 672 21.15 3.54 26.06
N TRP A 673 22.23 3.53 25.27
CA TRP A 673 22.28 3.13 23.87
C TRP A 673 21.47 1.86 23.58
N ASP A 674 21.69 0.79 24.33
CA ASP A 674 21.01 -0.49 24.07
C ASP A 674 19.50 -0.39 24.28
N ARG A 675 19.07 0.37 25.30
CA ARG A 675 17.66 0.63 25.54
C ARG A 675 17.06 1.48 24.42
N ALA A 676 17.71 2.57 24.01
CA ALA A 676 17.20 3.42 22.93
C ALA A 676 17.01 2.64 21.62
N ILE A 677 17.98 1.81 21.24
CA ILE A 677 17.89 0.97 20.04
C ILE A 677 16.83 -0.13 20.18
N SER A 678 16.71 -0.76 21.36
CA SER A 678 15.67 -1.76 21.62
C SER A 678 14.26 -1.17 21.52
N GLU A 679 14.02 0.00 22.11
CA GLU A 679 12.73 0.69 22.07
C GLU A 679 12.39 1.11 20.63
N TYR A 680 13.35 1.69 19.91
CA TYR A 680 13.18 2.01 18.49
C TYR A 680 12.78 0.77 17.67
N ASN A 681 13.49 -0.34 17.80
CA ASN A 681 13.19 -1.56 17.04
C ASN A 681 11.80 -2.12 17.38
N GLY A 682 11.44 -2.12 18.67
CA GLY A 682 10.12 -2.53 19.12
C GLY A 682 9.00 -1.64 18.56
N TYR A 683 9.21 -0.32 18.52
CA TYR A 683 8.25 0.59 17.90
C TYR A 683 8.20 0.46 16.39
N LEU A 684 9.33 0.25 15.71
CA LEU A 684 9.35 0.00 14.26
C LEU A 684 8.50 -1.23 13.90
N GLU A 685 8.64 -2.31 14.66
CA GLU A 685 7.81 -3.50 14.47
C GLU A 685 6.32 -3.22 14.70
N GLN A 686 5.98 -2.41 15.72
CA GLN A 686 4.59 -2.01 15.98
C GLN A 686 4.03 -1.12 14.86
N GLU A 687 4.79 -0.14 14.39
CA GLU A 687 4.40 0.76 13.31
C GLU A 687 4.14 -0.02 12.01
N LEU A 688 5.03 -0.95 11.66
CA LEU A 688 4.85 -1.85 10.52
C LEU A 688 3.62 -2.76 10.65
N LYS A 689 3.19 -3.08 11.89
CA LYS A 689 1.94 -3.81 12.19
C LYS A 689 0.72 -2.89 12.35
N GLY A 690 0.86 -1.59 12.08
CA GLY A 690 -0.23 -0.61 12.19
C GLY A 690 -0.62 -0.24 13.63
N LYS A 691 0.24 -0.49 14.63
CA LYS A 691 0.02 -0.15 16.03
C LYS A 691 0.84 1.09 16.40
N SER A 692 0.17 2.21 16.65
CA SER A 692 0.80 3.49 16.98
C SER A 692 0.01 4.23 18.07
N ASP A 693 0.71 4.96 18.93
CA ASP A 693 0.14 5.91 19.91
C ASP A 693 0.48 7.37 19.55
N LEU A 694 0.94 7.60 18.32
CA LEU A 694 1.09 8.92 17.73
C LEU A 694 -0.26 9.47 17.26
N ALA A 695 -0.41 10.78 17.28
CA ALA A 695 -1.58 11.49 16.78
C ALA A 695 -1.57 11.68 15.25
N ILE A 696 -0.41 11.59 14.61
CA ILE A 696 -0.31 11.53 13.15
C ILE A 696 -0.81 10.18 12.60
N GLY A 697 -1.70 10.23 11.61
CA GLY A 697 -2.10 9.08 10.78
C GLY A 697 -1.02 8.71 9.77
N LYS A 698 -1.22 7.62 9.01
CA LYS A 698 -0.30 7.21 7.94
C LYS A 698 -0.34 8.23 6.79
N GLY A 699 0.81 8.61 6.25
CA GLY A 699 0.95 9.63 5.21
C GLY A 699 0.86 11.08 5.71
N ASP A 700 0.53 11.31 6.99
CA ASP A 700 0.44 12.64 7.58
C ASP A 700 1.80 13.35 7.70
N ILE A 701 2.90 12.74 7.29
CA ILE A 701 4.24 13.35 7.26
C ILE A 701 4.92 13.22 5.89
N ASP A 702 4.20 12.84 4.84
CA ASP A 702 4.79 12.63 3.50
C ASP A 702 5.41 13.91 2.91
N ASP A 703 4.85 15.08 3.23
CA ASP A 703 5.41 16.40 2.86
C ASP A 703 6.69 16.76 3.64
N LEU A 704 6.96 16.03 4.72
CA LEU A 704 8.12 16.18 5.58
C LEU A 704 9.17 15.09 5.34
N LEU A 705 8.84 13.96 4.73
CA LEU A 705 9.82 12.98 4.26
C LEU A 705 10.60 13.51 3.04
#